data_AF-A0A7U9NEH1-F1
#
_entry.id   AF-A0A7U9NEH1-F1
#
_cell.length_a   1.000
_cell.length_b   1.000
_cell.length_c   1.000
_cell.angle_alpha   90.00
_cell.angle_beta   90.00
_cell.angle_gamma   90.00
#
_symmetry.space_group_name_H-M   'P 1'
#
loop_
_entity.id
_entity.type
_entity.pdbx_description
1 polymer ?
#
loop_
_entity_poly.entity_id
_entity_poly.type
_entity_poly.pdbx_seq_one_letter_code
_entity_poly.pdbx_strand_id
1 'polypeptide(L)'
;MKKGKILKLLLVSVFVFLCQKEVLAGGEEKEIENGLGQRITAEEDVMFRDGDIAGFIGDSITHAEYTDINYVEFLYQYYLSRFPDRKIEFRTLGTNGYTVRNVLETYDRDPAFRGINRAVILLGMNEALQEISVEAYIADMERLITRLKEDGLRGGDILVLSPTPYDQTCALNYDKNGHPYQTSDDRLSAYTEQLEVKTAEWGVQYIDLHTPLKKLYTEVQREDAKQTLTRGDCIHPGASAHMMMAYEILKGLGAGEGFSEITISEEQKKGAENVYRSERGIRLTWKPERLPAFASDEFLELCRQIPSAEGFGREMLRAEGLLQGAVYEAALGDCILGSFTGGELAEGIELAAGEGNPLQNAARAIHEKTKKRQKLGAEYRSAVYAAAEAGTEEAWEQLKETWEGWQNADRKMRREIEELAKEAVSKTYTITITAEGYSREALELEAGPEEAFLFEDGDVVGFIGDSITRISYSGISYPEFLQQYYITRYPQWKLEFRNLGTGYYTAENARKLYNGESGICDASLEGITKAVIMFGMNEALDGVEAEVYIKNIRSLIEVLNQRGIPNENIILTASTPFDQTRSSNYLENGEQKDTVDNSILEYTKKLRELSGELGTRYVDLHTPLLWATGVLQERNADATLTIDDNIHPKAEGSILAGAFFLHQQGVGKEVASVRILKGEEAQTENAEVGRVEWKGGDDYVRFTYQPHSLPMAATGELAKVEAYFPVMDWLSLEELQIEGLKEDETYTVYMDKVPVGDYTGKQLGAGVNLAGCLLNPGQMAAAEIETLNQKWHDSFSEYRKVLEDATLGERSAGQEDVNAAYEICKERTEKLGKQMYEIARTSAARTYLVEVAGTNGRRIFMRLDRWKWVLLAALGSLLAAASAAILWRRKRQSRRIS
;
A
#
# COMPACT_ATOMS: atom_id res chain seq x y z
N MET A 1 7.73 -68.13 15.61
CA MET A 1 7.13 -68.89 14.48
C MET A 1 6.37 -67.92 13.58
N LYS A 2 7.02 -67.51 12.48
CA LYS A 2 6.62 -67.64 11.04
C LYS A 2 5.68 -66.51 10.57
N LYS A 3 6.14 -65.53 9.76
CA LYS A 3 6.50 -65.55 8.30
C LYS A 3 5.26 -65.77 7.42
N GLY A 4 4.94 -65.07 6.33
CA GLY A 4 5.57 -64.04 5.45
C GLY A 4 4.48 -63.60 4.43
N LYS A 5 4.40 -62.35 3.93
CA LYS A 5 5.12 -61.70 2.80
C LYS A 5 5.12 -62.46 1.45
N ILE A 6 4.56 -61.76 0.44
CA ILE A 6 4.95 -61.66 -1.00
C ILE A 6 4.33 -62.68 -1.99
N LEU A 7 3.54 -62.20 -2.98
CA LEU A 7 3.99 -61.94 -4.36
C LEU A 7 2.91 -61.26 -5.23
N LYS A 8 3.37 -60.27 -6.04
CA LYS A 8 2.68 -59.54 -7.11
C LYS A 8 2.51 -60.40 -8.38
N LEU A 9 1.63 -59.89 -9.27
CA LEU A 9 1.78 -59.78 -10.74
C LEU A 9 1.05 -60.84 -11.64
N LEU A 10 -0.03 -60.40 -12.31
CA LEU A 10 -0.23 -60.25 -13.78
C LEU A 10 -1.75 -60.31 -14.13
N LEU A 11 -2.37 -59.18 -14.54
CA LEU A 11 -2.76 -58.81 -15.93
C LEU A 11 -3.98 -59.62 -16.45
N VAL A 12 -5.13 -59.04 -16.84
CA VAL A 12 -5.42 -58.09 -17.94
C VAL A 12 -6.87 -57.60 -17.73
N SER A 13 -7.11 -56.30 -17.50
CA SER A 13 -7.70 -55.30 -18.42
C SER A 13 -9.23 -55.25 -18.57
N VAL A 14 -9.70 -54.01 -18.64
CA VAL A 14 -11.01 -53.52 -19.12
C VAL A 14 -12.17 -53.63 -18.12
N PHE A 15 -12.33 -52.59 -17.31
CA PHE A 15 -13.58 -51.85 -17.01
C PHE A 15 -13.27 -50.93 -15.81
N VAL A 16 -13.86 -49.74 -15.76
CA VAL A 16 -13.49 -48.59 -14.90
C VAL A 16 -12.45 -47.65 -15.55
N PHE A 17 -12.85 -47.08 -16.69
CA PHE A 17 -12.34 -45.81 -17.21
C PHE A 17 -13.50 -45.12 -17.93
N LEU A 18 -14.40 -44.51 -17.17
CA LEU A 18 -15.44 -43.57 -17.63
C LEU A 18 -16.09 -42.96 -16.39
N CYS A 19 -16.15 -41.62 -16.35
CA CYS A 19 -16.70 -40.77 -15.29
C CYS A 19 -15.82 -40.54 -14.04
N GLN A 20 -14.67 -39.87 -14.23
CA GLN A 20 -14.11 -38.86 -13.30
C GLN A 20 -12.76 -38.36 -13.86
N LYS A 21 -12.82 -37.48 -14.85
CA LYS A 21 -11.72 -36.60 -15.27
C LYS A 21 -12.28 -35.59 -16.27
N GLU A 22 -12.90 -34.53 -15.76
CA GLU A 22 -13.27 -33.35 -16.56
C GLU A 22 -13.45 -32.12 -15.67
N VAL A 23 -12.50 -31.91 -14.73
CA VAL A 23 -12.20 -30.61 -14.12
C VAL A 23 -10.72 -30.74 -13.72
N LEU A 24 -9.87 -29.78 -14.08
CA LEU A 24 -8.40 -29.76 -13.87
C LEU A 24 -7.56 -30.51 -14.92
N ALA A 25 -7.51 -29.95 -16.13
CA ALA A 25 -6.36 -29.98 -17.02
C ALA A 25 -6.39 -28.70 -17.86
N GLY A 26 -5.23 -28.06 -18.02
CA GLY A 26 -5.07 -26.67 -18.45
C GLY A 26 -5.82 -26.28 -19.73
N GLY A 27 -6.23 -25.02 -19.77
CA GLY A 27 -6.61 -24.36 -21.01
C GLY A 27 -5.41 -24.36 -21.95
N GLU A 28 -5.42 -25.24 -22.94
CA GLU A 28 -4.66 -25.02 -24.16
C GLU A 28 -5.32 -23.85 -24.90
N GLU A 29 -4.61 -22.73 -24.96
CA GLU A 29 -4.87 -21.66 -25.93
C GLU A 29 -4.97 -22.28 -27.32
N LYS A 30 -6.13 -22.19 -27.96
CA LYS A 30 -6.25 -22.56 -29.37
C LYS A 30 -5.46 -21.56 -30.21
N GLU A 31 -4.28 -21.99 -30.66
CA GLU A 31 -3.46 -21.30 -31.65
C GLU A 31 -4.25 -21.15 -32.97
N ILE A 32 -4.58 -19.92 -33.36
CA ILE A 32 -5.12 -19.59 -34.68
C ILE A 32 -4.05 -18.82 -35.44
N GLU A 33 -3.31 -19.50 -36.31
CA GLU A 33 -2.42 -18.86 -37.28
C GLU A 33 -3.26 -18.17 -38.37
N ASN A 34 -3.02 -16.88 -38.62
CA ASN A 34 -3.44 -16.29 -39.89
C ASN A 34 -2.48 -16.75 -41.01
N GLY A 35 -2.95 -16.73 -42.26
CA GLY A 35 -2.21 -17.20 -43.45
C GLY A 35 -0.91 -16.45 -43.80
N LEU A 36 -0.33 -15.72 -42.85
CA LEU A 36 0.93 -14.98 -42.95
C LEU A 36 1.94 -15.33 -41.84
N GLY A 37 1.64 -16.24 -40.92
CA GLY A 37 2.62 -16.81 -39.99
C GLY A 37 3.14 -15.86 -38.92
N GLN A 38 2.34 -14.87 -38.49
CA GLN A 38 2.67 -14.05 -37.31
C GLN A 38 1.90 -14.53 -36.08
N ARG A 39 2.64 -14.64 -34.95
CA ARG A 39 2.08 -14.90 -33.61
C ARG A 39 1.20 -13.72 -33.19
N ILE A 40 -0.03 -13.99 -32.77
CA ILE A 40 -0.94 -13.02 -32.15
C ILE A 40 -1.19 -13.51 -30.72
N THR A 41 -0.80 -12.72 -29.72
CA THR A 41 -1.23 -12.94 -28.32
C THR A 41 -2.62 -12.35 -28.14
N ALA A 42 -3.44 -12.92 -27.26
CA ALA A 42 -4.85 -12.55 -27.04
C ALA A 42 -5.08 -11.10 -26.54
N GLU A 43 -4.04 -10.29 -26.38
CA GLU A 43 -4.12 -8.87 -25.97
C GLU A 43 -4.24 -7.87 -27.13
N GLU A 44 -4.04 -8.27 -28.38
CA GLU A 44 -3.89 -7.33 -29.51
C GLU A 44 -5.13 -7.09 -30.40
N ASP A 45 -6.26 -7.78 -30.19
CA ASP A 45 -7.46 -7.57 -31.02
C ASP A 45 -8.66 -7.03 -30.23
N VAL A 46 -8.51 -5.80 -29.76
CA VAL A 46 -9.60 -4.98 -29.22
C VAL A 46 -9.95 -3.91 -30.27
N MET A 47 -11.25 -3.75 -30.59
CA MET A 47 -11.73 -2.89 -31.70
C MET A 47 -11.21 -1.44 -31.64
N PHE A 48 -11.11 -0.87 -30.45
CA PHE A 48 -10.63 0.50 -30.25
C PHE A 48 -9.19 0.53 -29.70
N ARG A 49 -8.32 1.17 -30.46
CA ARG A 49 -6.87 1.28 -30.24
C ARG A 49 -6.51 2.71 -29.81
N ASP A 50 -5.29 2.88 -29.31
CA ASP A 50 -4.78 4.20 -28.96
C ASP A 50 -4.82 5.15 -30.17
N GLY A 51 -5.38 6.34 -29.97
CA GLY A 51 -5.59 7.36 -31.00
C GLY A 51 -6.88 7.22 -31.81
N ASP A 52 -7.71 6.19 -31.56
CA ASP A 52 -8.96 6.02 -32.31
C ASP A 52 -10.01 7.09 -31.98
N ILE A 53 -10.77 7.45 -33.02
CA ILE A 53 -11.93 8.32 -32.98
C ILE A 53 -13.11 7.49 -33.51
N ALA A 54 -13.91 6.97 -32.58
CA ALA A 54 -15.03 6.09 -32.87
C ALA A 54 -16.35 6.86 -32.95
N GLY A 55 -17.01 6.81 -34.11
CA GLY A 55 -18.36 7.33 -34.30
C GLY A 55 -19.43 6.29 -33.98
N PHE A 56 -20.27 6.55 -32.99
CA PHE A 56 -21.43 5.72 -32.63
C PHE A 56 -22.69 6.25 -33.34
N ILE A 57 -22.94 5.74 -34.53
CA ILE A 57 -24.01 6.15 -35.44
C ILE A 57 -25.30 5.44 -35.02
N GLY A 58 -26.35 6.20 -34.75
CA GLY A 58 -27.63 5.60 -34.38
C GLY A 58 -28.80 6.56 -34.29
N ASP A 59 -29.86 6.11 -33.64
CA ASP A 59 -31.09 6.86 -33.45
C ASP A 59 -31.26 7.36 -32.00
N SER A 60 -32.50 7.45 -31.51
CA SER A 60 -32.83 7.83 -30.13
C SER A 60 -32.21 6.90 -29.08
N ILE A 61 -31.96 5.63 -29.40
CA ILE A 61 -31.34 4.67 -28.49
C ILE A 61 -29.85 5.00 -28.32
N THR A 62 -29.17 5.51 -29.34
CA THR A 62 -27.77 5.94 -29.22
C THR A 62 -27.65 7.37 -28.67
N HIS A 63 -28.62 8.24 -28.96
CA HIS A 63 -28.70 9.59 -28.39
C HIS A 63 -28.97 9.57 -26.87
N ALA A 64 -29.93 8.75 -26.44
CA ALA A 64 -30.20 8.34 -25.05
C ALA A 64 -30.21 9.46 -23.98
N GLU A 65 -30.95 10.56 -24.22
CA GLU A 65 -31.17 11.61 -23.21
C GLU A 65 -32.06 11.21 -22.02
N TYR A 66 -32.70 10.04 -22.12
CA TYR A 66 -33.74 9.59 -21.18
C TYR A 66 -33.20 8.64 -20.09
N THR A 67 -31.90 8.36 -20.08
CA THR A 67 -31.25 7.49 -19.10
C THR A 67 -29.97 8.14 -18.59
N ASP A 68 -29.65 7.86 -17.34
CA ASP A 68 -28.46 8.38 -16.66
C ASP A 68 -27.14 7.90 -17.26
N ILE A 69 -27.17 6.77 -17.98
CA ILE A 69 -26.00 6.18 -18.63
C ILE A 69 -26.42 5.26 -19.77
N ASN A 70 -25.75 5.39 -20.91
CA ASN A 70 -26.03 4.63 -22.12
C ASN A 70 -24.89 3.66 -22.47
N TYR A 71 -25.12 2.76 -23.43
CA TYR A 71 -24.13 1.75 -23.82
C TYR A 71 -22.80 2.35 -24.32
N VAL A 72 -22.82 3.55 -24.92
CA VAL A 72 -21.61 4.24 -25.39
C VAL A 72 -20.73 4.66 -24.22
N GLU A 73 -21.31 5.24 -23.18
CA GLU A 73 -20.57 5.64 -21.98
C GLU A 73 -20.11 4.43 -21.16
N PHE A 74 -20.88 3.33 -21.15
CA PHE A 74 -20.43 2.07 -20.54
C PHE A 74 -19.18 1.51 -21.23
N LEU A 75 -19.19 1.47 -22.57
CA LEU A 75 -18.02 1.07 -23.32
C LEU A 75 -16.86 2.05 -23.02
N TYR A 76 -17.11 3.35 -22.97
CA TYR A 76 -16.06 4.32 -22.68
C TYR A 76 -15.41 4.08 -21.31
N GLN A 77 -16.23 3.88 -20.26
CA GLN A 77 -15.76 3.55 -18.92
C GLN A 77 -14.99 2.23 -18.88
N TYR A 78 -15.43 1.20 -19.60
CA TYR A 78 -14.69 -0.07 -19.71
C TYR A 78 -13.28 0.15 -20.26
N TYR A 79 -13.14 0.88 -21.36
CA TYR A 79 -11.83 1.12 -21.98
C TYR A 79 -10.92 1.97 -21.10
N LEU A 80 -11.46 2.97 -20.39
CA LEU A 80 -10.72 3.77 -19.42
C LEU A 80 -10.22 2.94 -18.23
N SER A 81 -11.07 2.05 -17.71
CA SER A 81 -10.72 1.17 -16.59
C SER A 81 -9.69 0.12 -17.01
N ARG A 82 -9.87 -0.49 -18.19
CA ARG A 82 -9.04 -1.61 -18.64
C ARG A 82 -7.74 -1.17 -19.30
N PHE A 83 -7.74 0.01 -19.93
CA PHE A 83 -6.62 0.54 -20.70
C PHE A 83 -6.40 2.03 -20.39
N PRO A 84 -6.01 2.38 -19.14
CA PRO A 84 -5.91 3.77 -18.69
C PRO A 84 -4.91 4.63 -19.50
N ASP A 85 -3.98 4.01 -20.21
CA ASP A 85 -3.03 4.70 -21.08
C ASP A 85 -3.53 4.95 -22.51
N ARG A 86 -4.61 4.28 -22.95
CA ARG A 86 -5.17 4.46 -24.30
C ARG A 86 -6.00 5.72 -24.39
N LYS A 87 -5.66 6.58 -25.34
CA LYS A 87 -6.40 7.79 -25.67
C LYS A 87 -7.40 7.49 -26.78
N ILE A 88 -8.67 7.40 -26.42
CA ILE A 88 -9.76 7.09 -27.34
C ILE A 88 -10.80 8.20 -27.28
N GLU A 89 -11.35 8.58 -28.42
CA GLU A 89 -12.46 9.52 -28.52
C GLU A 89 -13.71 8.83 -29.02
N PHE A 90 -14.72 8.70 -28.15
CA PHE A 90 -16.05 8.22 -28.54
C PHE A 90 -16.96 9.39 -28.91
N ARG A 91 -17.40 9.47 -30.16
CA ARG A 91 -18.36 10.45 -30.63
C ARG A 91 -19.73 9.82 -30.75
N THR A 92 -20.67 10.28 -29.95
CA THR A 92 -22.07 9.95 -30.16
C THR A 92 -22.54 10.62 -31.45
N LEU A 93 -23.00 9.83 -32.40
CA LEU A 93 -23.62 10.24 -33.67
C LEU A 93 -25.08 9.75 -33.75
N GLY A 94 -25.68 9.50 -32.57
CA GLY A 94 -27.09 9.18 -32.42
C GLY A 94 -27.97 10.42 -32.55
N THR A 95 -29.09 10.35 -33.26
CA THR A 95 -30.07 11.44 -33.31
C THR A 95 -31.49 10.92 -33.16
N ASN A 96 -32.28 11.56 -32.30
CA ASN A 96 -33.67 11.17 -32.05
C ASN A 96 -34.50 11.08 -33.36
N GLY A 97 -35.21 9.97 -33.53
CA GLY A 97 -36.10 9.71 -34.67
C GLY A 97 -35.41 9.39 -36.01
N TYR A 98 -34.07 9.34 -36.06
CA TYR A 98 -33.37 9.11 -37.32
C TYR A 98 -33.54 7.68 -37.84
N THR A 99 -33.63 7.59 -39.16
CA THR A 99 -33.41 6.38 -39.96
C THR A 99 -32.02 6.45 -40.63
N VAL A 100 -31.55 5.35 -41.23
CA VAL A 100 -30.34 5.29 -42.06
C VAL A 100 -30.36 6.35 -43.15
N ARG A 101 -31.52 6.59 -43.75
CA ARG A 101 -31.69 7.64 -44.75
C ARG A 101 -31.44 9.04 -44.18
N ASN A 102 -31.94 9.34 -42.98
CA ASN A 102 -31.69 10.63 -42.35
C ASN A 102 -30.21 10.82 -42.00
N VAL A 103 -29.53 9.75 -41.56
CA VAL A 103 -28.07 9.76 -41.38
C VAL A 103 -27.37 10.10 -42.68
N LEU A 104 -27.69 9.40 -43.78
CA LEU A 104 -27.11 9.68 -45.11
C LEU A 104 -27.36 11.12 -45.57
N GLU A 105 -28.55 11.66 -45.35
CA GLU A 105 -28.92 13.03 -45.74
C GLU A 105 -28.17 14.11 -44.95
N THR A 106 -27.72 13.78 -43.73
CA THR A 106 -27.05 14.73 -42.82
C THR A 106 -25.55 14.50 -42.70
N TYR A 107 -25.03 13.35 -43.17
CA TYR A 107 -23.66 12.87 -43.02
C TYR A 107 -22.61 13.95 -43.36
N ASP A 108 -22.68 14.54 -44.55
CA ASP A 108 -21.68 15.53 -45.00
C ASP A 108 -21.87 16.91 -44.34
N ARG A 109 -23.03 17.16 -43.75
CA ARG A 109 -23.39 18.45 -43.12
C ARG A 109 -23.04 18.47 -41.63
N ASP A 110 -23.08 17.33 -40.96
CA ASP A 110 -22.73 17.20 -39.55
C ASP A 110 -21.20 17.08 -39.40
N PRO A 111 -20.52 18.11 -38.83
CA PRO A 111 -19.07 18.11 -38.70
C PRO A 111 -18.53 16.98 -37.82
N ALA A 112 -19.37 16.34 -36.99
CA ALA A 112 -18.95 15.28 -36.10
C ALA A 112 -18.49 13.99 -36.82
N PHE A 113 -18.96 13.75 -38.04
CA PHE A 113 -18.51 12.64 -38.89
C PHE A 113 -17.05 12.81 -39.35
N ARG A 114 -16.51 14.04 -39.35
CA ARG A 114 -15.18 14.31 -39.90
C ARG A 114 -14.07 13.70 -39.05
N GLY A 115 -13.26 12.84 -39.66
CA GLY A 115 -12.07 12.27 -39.02
C GLY A 115 -12.35 11.11 -38.07
N ILE A 116 -13.58 10.55 -38.06
CA ILE A 116 -13.78 9.25 -37.44
C ILE A 116 -12.97 8.20 -38.19
N ASN A 117 -12.36 7.27 -37.46
CA ASN A 117 -11.58 6.15 -38.02
C ASN A 117 -12.10 4.78 -37.57
N ARG A 118 -13.18 4.78 -36.78
CA ARG A 118 -13.98 3.61 -36.40
C ARG A 118 -15.45 4.01 -36.46
N ALA A 119 -16.33 3.08 -36.83
CA ALA A 119 -17.77 3.30 -36.85
C ALA A 119 -18.49 2.14 -36.17
N VAL A 120 -19.43 2.47 -35.29
CA VAL A 120 -20.38 1.53 -34.68
C VAL A 120 -21.78 1.98 -35.10
N ILE A 121 -22.55 1.11 -35.74
CA ILE A 121 -23.86 1.46 -36.33
C ILE A 121 -24.96 0.70 -35.59
N LEU A 122 -25.91 1.40 -34.99
CA LEU A 122 -27.13 0.86 -34.37
C LEU A 122 -28.36 1.61 -34.90
N LEU A 123 -29.00 1.07 -35.94
CA LEU A 123 -30.16 1.66 -36.62
C LEU A 123 -31.15 0.56 -37.02
N GLY A 124 -32.42 0.88 -37.18
CA GLY A 124 -33.47 -0.06 -37.60
C GLY A 124 -34.78 0.08 -36.84
N MET A 125 -34.76 0.66 -35.62
CA MET A 125 -35.96 0.83 -34.81
C MET A 125 -36.98 1.73 -35.53
N ASN A 126 -36.59 2.95 -35.90
CA ASN A 126 -37.50 3.88 -36.58
C ASN A 126 -37.96 3.37 -37.94
N GLU A 127 -37.11 2.65 -38.67
CA GLU A 127 -37.48 2.02 -39.93
C GLU A 127 -38.56 0.95 -39.75
N ALA A 128 -38.47 0.14 -38.69
CA ALA A 128 -39.50 -0.85 -38.38
C ALA A 128 -40.82 -0.19 -37.95
N LEU A 129 -40.74 0.88 -37.14
CA LEU A 129 -41.90 1.69 -36.72
C LEU A 129 -42.58 2.39 -37.91
N GLN A 130 -41.81 2.77 -38.93
CA GLN A 130 -42.30 3.39 -40.19
C GLN A 130 -42.68 2.35 -41.26
N GLU A 131 -42.66 1.06 -40.91
CA GLU A 131 -43.01 -0.06 -41.80
C GLU A 131 -42.16 -0.13 -43.09
N ILE A 132 -40.92 0.31 -43.03
CA ILE A 132 -39.97 0.19 -44.15
C ILE A 132 -39.73 -1.31 -44.44
N SER A 133 -39.62 -1.66 -45.72
CA SER A 133 -39.34 -3.05 -46.13
C SER A 133 -37.89 -3.42 -45.85
N VAL A 134 -37.64 -4.69 -45.55
CA VAL A 134 -36.29 -5.26 -45.32
C VAL A 134 -35.33 -4.92 -46.45
N GLU A 135 -35.78 -5.02 -47.71
CA GLU A 135 -34.94 -4.73 -48.89
C GLU A 135 -34.50 -3.27 -48.93
N ALA A 136 -35.38 -2.34 -48.55
CA ALA A 136 -35.09 -0.91 -48.54
C ALA A 136 -34.13 -0.54 -47.39
N TYR A 137 -34.36 -1.09 -46.19
CA TYR A 137 -33.47 -0.90 -45.05
C TYR A 137 -32.04 -1.40 -45.35
N ILE A 138 -31.91 -2.61 -45.90
CA ILE A 138 -30.61 -3.19 -46.26
C ILE A 138 -29.92 -2.37 -47.36
N ALA A 139 -30.67 -1.88 -48.35
CA ALA A 139 -30.11 -1.03 -49.41
C ALA A 139 -29.56 0.31 -48.87
N ASP A 140 -30.24 0.92 -47.90
CA ASP A 140 -29.75 2.15 -47.26
C ASP A 140 -28.57 1.87 -46.32
N MET A 141 -28.55 0.75 -45.60
CA MET A 141 -27.39 0.31 -44.81
C MET A 141 -26.14 0.09 -45.70
N GLU A 142 -26.31 -0.54 -46.85
CA GLU A 142 -25.23 -0.71 -47.84
C GLU A 142 -24.65 0.63 -48.31
N ARG A 143 -25.52 1.63 -48.54
CA ARG A 143 -25.09 2.99 -48.92
C ARG A 143 -24.31 3.66 -47.79
N LEU A 144 -24.76 3.54 -46.55
CA LEU A 144 -24.06 4.11 -45.40
C LEU A 144 -22.67 3.48 -45.22
N ILE A 145 -22.58 2.15 -45.31
CA ILE A 145 -21.30 1.43 -45.24
C ILE A 145 -20.38 1.84 -46.39
N THR A 146 -20.93 2.00 -47.60
CA THR A 146 -20.16 2.47 -48.75
C THR A 146 -19.61 3.87 -48.52
N ARG A 147 -20.43 4.81 -48.02
CA ARG A 147 -20.01 6.18 -47.70
C ARG A 147 -18.89 6.21 -46.65
N LEU A 148 -18.99 5.40 -45.59
CA LEU A 148 -17.94 5.27 -44.57
C LEU A 148 -16.62 4.75 -45.16
N LYS A 149 -16.69 3.79 -46.09
CA LYS A 149 -15.51 3.28 -46.80
C LYS A 149 -14.90 4.32 -47.75
N GLU A 150 -15.72 5.15 -48.39
CA GLU A 150 -15.26 6.29 -49.19
C GLU A 150 -14.50 7.33 -48.35
N ASP A 151 -14.85 7.47 -47.07
CA ASP A 151 -14.11 8.28 -46.08
C ASP A 151 -12.86 7.59 -45.51
N GLY A 152 -12.53 6.38 -45.99
CA GLY A 152 -11.27 5.70 -45.72
C GLY A 152 -11.34 4.61 -44.63
N LEU A 153 -12.51 4.32 -44.08
CA LEU A 153 -12.68 3.21 -43.15
C LEU A 153 -12.57 1.87 -43.91
N ARG A 154 -11.89 0.89 -43.32
CA ARG A 154 -11.83 -0.48 -43.82
C ARG A 154 -12.97 -1.29 -43.23
N GLY A 155 -13.20 -2.48 -43.78
CA GLY A 155 -14.19 -3.42 -43.27
C GLY A 155 -14.09 -3.68 -41.77
N GLY A 156 -12.88 -3.95 -41.28
CA GLY A 156 -12.60 -4.15 -39.85
C GLY A 156 -12.77 -2.90 -38.97
N ASP A 157 -12.89 -1.70 -39.55
CA ASP A 157 -13.12 -0.47 -38.78
C ASP A 157 -14.62 -0.19 -38.53
N ILE A 158 -15.51 -0.98 -39.15
CA ILE A 158 -16.96 -0.79 -39.12
C ILE A 158 -17.62 -1.98 -38.42
N LEU A 159 -18.34 -1.70 -37.34
CA LEU A 159 -19.17 -2.64 -36.60
C LEU A 159 -20.64 -2.29 -36.78
N VAL A 160 -21.41 -3.25 -37.29
CA VAL A 160 -22.86 -3.16 -37.35
C VAL A 160 -23.45 -3.92 -36.16
N LEU A 161 -24.28 -3.24 -35.38
CA LEU A 161 -25.07 -3.82 -34.31
C LEU A 161 -26.48 -4.09 -34.85
N SER A 162 -27.05 -5.25 -34.54
CA SER A 162 -28.47 -5.49 -34.83
C SER A 162 -29.35 -4.52 -34.02
N PRO A 163 -30.50 -4.07 -34.56
CA PRO A 163 -31.39 -3.19 -33.83
C PRO A 163 -31.97 -3.90 -32.59
N THR A 164 -32.05 -3.20 -31.47
CA THR A 164 -32.65 -3.74 -30.24
C THR A 164 -34.10 -4.15 -30.47
N PRO A 165 -34.64 -5.12 -29.71
CA PRO A 165 -36.02 -5.55 -29.90
C PRO A 165 -37.02 -4.47 -29.49
N TYR A 166 -38.18 -4.49 -30.15
CA TYR A 166 -39.38 -3.84 -29.62
C TYR A 166 -40.02 -4.84 -28.65
N ASP A 167 -40.35 -4.41 -27.43
CA ASP A 167 -40.89 -5.29 -26.40
C ASP A 167 -42.37 -5.64 -26.67
N GLN A 168 -42.59 -6.41 -27.73
CA GLN A 168 -43.90 -6.74 -28.28
C GLN A 168 -44.76 -7.60 -27.35
N THR A 169 -44.10 -8.36 -26.45
CA THR A 169 -44.74 -9.29 -25.52
C THR A 169 -45.14 -8.63 -24.20
N CYS A 170 -44.61 -7.45 -23.87
CA CYS A 170 -44.96 -6.73 -22.66
C CYS A 170 -46.45 -6.36 -22.62
N ALA A 171 -47.11 -6.56 -21.47
CA ALA A 171 -48.50 -6.19 -21.28
C ALA A 171 -48.77 -4.69 -21.47
N LEU A 172 -47.74 -3.83 -21.38
CA LEU A 172 -47.85 -2.38 -21.67
C LEU A 172 -48.09 -2.08 -23.16
N ASN A 173 -47.73 -3.01 -24.06
CA ASN A 173 -48.02 -2.90 -25.49
C ASN A 173 -49.49 -3.16 -25.82
N TYR A 174 -50.35 -3.54 -24.87
CA TYR A 174 -51.74 -3.91 -25.19
C TYR A 174 -52.75 -2.87 -24.69
N ASP A 175 -53.73 -2.55 -25.53
CA ASP A 175 -54.88 -1.77 -25.11
C ASP A 175 -55.77 -2.59 -24.15
N LYS A 176 -56.78 -1.93 -23.57
CA LYS A 176 -57.75 -2.56 -22.66
C LYS A 176 -58.54 -3.73 -23.27
N ASN A 177 -58.53 -3.88 -24.59
CA ASN A 177 -59.23 -4.94 -25.33
C ASN A 177 -58.28 -6.08 -25.73
N GLY A 178 -56.98 -5.99 -25.39
CA GLY A 178 -55.97 -6.99 -25.73
C GLY A 178 -55.43 -6.85 -27.16
N HIS A 179 -55.60 -5.69 -27.82
CA HIS A 179 -54.95 -5.43 -29.10
C HIS A 179 -53.58 -4.77 -28.89
N PRO A 180 -52.51 -5.24 -29.57
CA PRO A 180 -51.20 -4.61 -29.47
C PRO A 180 -51.20 -3.22 -30.12
N TYR A 181 -50.52 -2.27 -29.50
CA TYR A 181 -50.28 -0.93 -30.05
C TYR A 181 -49.34 -1.01 -31.25
N GLN A 182 -48.31 -1.88 -31.19
CA GLN A 182 -47.43 -2.16 -32.32
C GLN A 182 -46.98 -3.63 -32.40
N THR A 183 -46.56 -4.04 -33.60
CA THR A 183 -46.03 -5.38 -33.92
C THR A 183 -44.68 -5.29 -34.67
N SER A 184 -43.92 -4.24 -34.39
CA SER A 184 -42.73 -3.85 -35.15
C SER A 184 -41.54 -4.80 -34.95
N ASP A 185 -41.57 -5.67 -33.94
CA ASP A 185 -40.48 -6.59 -33.61
C ASP A 185 -40.28 -7.69 -34.67
N ASP A 186 -41.36 -8.09 -35.36
CA ASP A 186 -41.28 -9.06 -36.46
C ASP A 186 -40.39 -8.52 -37.60
N ARG A 187 -40.46 -7.20 -37.87
CA ARG A 187 -39.58 -6.55 -38.87
C ARG A 187 -38.16 -6.40 -38.36
N LEU A 188 -37.97 -6.07 -37.08
CA LEU A 188 -36.65 -5.98 -36.46
C LEU A 188 -35.93 -7.33 -36.45
N SER A 189 -36.66 -8.42 -36.23
CA SER A 189 -36.15 -9.79 -36.36
C SER A 189 -35.71 -10.06 -37.81
N ALA A 190 -36.53 -9.69 -38.80
CA ALA A 190 -36.17 -9.85 -40.21
C ALA A 190 -34.97 -8.98 -40.65
N TYR A 191 -34.84 -7.76 -40.11
CA TYR A 191 -33.64 -6.93 -40.32
C TYR A 191 -32.40 -7.60 -39.75
N THR A 192 -32.49 -8.11 -38.51
CA THR A 192 -31.40 -8.82 -37.81
C THR A 192 -30.91 -10.03 -38.63
N GLU A 193 -31.82 -10.87 -39.11
CA GLU A 193 -31.48 -12.03 -39.96
C GLU A 193 -30.76 -11.63 -41.26
N GLN A 194 -31.19 -10.54 -41.90
CA GLN A 194 -30.53 -10.06 -43.11
C GLN A 194 -29.18 -9.39 -42.83
N LEU A 195 -29.05 -8.65 -41.73
CA LEU A 195 -27.78 -8.00 -41.36
C LEU A 195 -26.68 -9.03 -41.10
N GLU A 196 -26.99 -10.15 -40.45
CA GLU A 196 -26.03 -11.24 -40.22
C GLU A 196 -25.39 -11.73 -41.53
N VAL A 197 -26.20 -11.89 -42.58
CA VAL A 197 -25.71 -12.32 -43.91
C VAL A 197 -25.00 -11.17 -44.63
N LYS A 198 -25.60 -9.97 -44.64
CA LYS A 198 -25.15 -8.85 -45.46
C LYS A 198 -23.87 -8.22 -44.96
N THR A 199 -23.64 -8.18 -43.66
CA THR A 199 -22.40 -7.68 -43.07
C THR A 199 -21.19 -8.49 -43.50
N ALA A 200 -21.32 -9.82 -43.62
CA ALA A 200 -20.29 -10.68 -44.20
C ALA A 200 -20.04 -10.36 -45.68
N GLU A 201 -21.08 -10.13 -46.49
CA GLU A 201 -20.94 -9.71 -47.89
C GLU A 201 -20.27 -8.34 -48.03
N TRP A 202 -20.61 -7.39 -47.16
CA TRP A 202 -19.98 -6.08 -47.08
C TRP A 202 -18.57 -6.15 -46.47
N GLY A 203 -18.15 -7.28 -45.91
CA GLY A 203 -16.86 -7.45 -45.25
C GLY A 203 -16.68 -6.53 -44.04
N VAL A 204 -17.75 -6.28 -43.27
CA VAL A 204 -17.74 -5.51 -42.02
C VAL A 204 -18.03 -6.41 -40.82
N GLN A 205 -17.79 -5.93 -39.60
CA GLN A 205 -18.07 -6.69 -38.39
C GLN A 205 -19.56 -6.64 -38.02
N TYR A 206 -20.05 -7.66 -37.32
CA TYR A 206 -21.45 -7.76 -36.89
C TYR A 206 -21.58 -8.34 -35.48
N ILE A 207 -22.44 -7.72 -34.66
CA ILE A 207 -22.84 -8.24 -33.35
C ILE A 207 -24.36 -8.16 -33.22
N ASP A 208 -24.98 -9.27 -32.81
CA ASP A 208 -26.41 -9.36 -32.57
C ASP A 208 -26.75 -8.93 -31.13
N LEU A 209 -27.45 -7.80 -30.99
CA LEU A 209 -28.04 -7.35 -29.73
C LEU A 209 -29.51 -7.75 -29.58
N HIS A 210 -30.18 -8.06 -30.69
CA HIS A 210 -31.61 -8.26 -30.76
C HIS A 210 -32.02 -9.52 -30.01
N THR A 211 -31.44 -10.66 -30.42
CA THR A 211 -31.76 -11.98 -29.88
C THR A 211 -31.51 -12.08 -28.35
N PRO A 212 -30.34 -11.69 -27.81
CA PRO A 212 -30.10 -11.80 -26.38
C PRO A 212 -31.01 -10.88 -25.55
N LEU A 213 -31.25 -9.64 -25.97
CA LEU A 213 -32.16 -8.74 -25.25
C LEU A 213 -33.60 -9.24 -25.27
N LYS A 214 -34.08 -9.75 -26.42
CA LYS A 214 -35.45 -10.28 -26.57
C LYS A 214 -35.69 -11.48 -25.65
N LYS A 215 -34.69 -12.35 -25.52
CA LYS A 215 -34.72 -13.46 -24.56
C LYS A 215 -34.85 -12.94 -23.13
N LEU A 216 -34.05 -11.95 -22.75
CA LEU A 216 -34.09 -11.40 -21.39
C LEU A 216 -35.43 -10.71 -21.08
N TYR A 217 -36.01 -9.97 -22.04
CA TYR A 217 -37.35 -9.36 -21.88
C TYR A 217 -38.40 -10.43 -21.59
N THR A 218 -38.36 -11.54 -22.32
CA THR A 218 -39.26 -12.68 -22.09
C THR A 218 -39.05 -13.32 -20.72
N GLU A 219 -37.82 -13.33 -20.20
CA GLU A 219 -37.48 -13.91 -18.90
C GLU A 219 -38.00 -13.06 -17.73
N VAL A 220 -37.75 -11.75 -17.73
CA VAL A 220 -38.25 -10.85 -16.67
C VAL A 220 -39.78 -10.80 -16.63
N GLN A 221 -40.42 -10.96 -17.80
CA GLN A 221 -41.89 -11.00 -17.91
C GLN A 221 -42.54 -12.27 -17.33
N ARG A 222 -41.77 -13.31 -17.01
CA ARG A 222 -42.31 -14.53 -16.36
C ARG A 222 -42.78 -14.26 -14.94
N GLU A 223 -42.15 -13.30 -14.26
CA GLU A 223 -42.51 -12.93 -12.88
C GLU A 223 -43.67 -11.94 -12.87
N ASP A 224 -43.63 -10.94 -13.76
CA ASP A 224 -44.71 -10.00 -13.98
C ASP A 224 -44.77 -9.61 -15.46
N ALA A 225 -45.90 -9.88 -16.13
CA ALA A 225 -46.10 -9.60 -17.54
C ALA A 225 -45.99 -8.11 -17.93
N LYS A 226 -46.00 -7.20 -16.95
CA LYS A 226 -45.75 -5.75 -17.16
C LYS A 226 -44.29 -5.35 -17.03
N GLN A 227 -43.41 -6.22 -16.55
CA GLN A 227 -41.99 -5.92 -16.50
C GLN A 227 -41.42 -5.78 -17.91
N THR A 228 -40.52 -4.82 -18.05
CA THR A 228 -39.78 -4.53 -19.27
C THR A 228 -38.44 -3.92 -18.87
N LEU A 229 -37.40 -4.13 -19.66
CA LEU A 229 -36.14 -3.40 -19.48
C LEU A 229 -36.10 -2.12 -20.32
N THR A 230 -37.22 -1.70 -20.89
CA THR A 230 -37.40 -0.38 -21.49
C THR A 230 -37.91 0.62 -20.45
N ARG A 231 -37.96 1.91 -20.77
CA ARG A 231 -38.53 2.94 -19.90
C ARG A 231 -40.08 2.90 -19.79
N GLY A 232 -40.71 1.79 -20.22
CA GLY A 232 -42.15 1.59 -20.23
C GLY A 232 -42.85 1.90 -21.56
N ASP A 233 -42.10 2.31 -22.59
CA ASP A 233 -42.63 2.57 -23.93
C ASP A 233 -42.37 1.43 -24.94
N CYS A 234 -41.80 0.32 -24.46
CA CYS A 234 -41.45 -0.87 -25.25
C CYS A 234 -40.41 -0.61 -26.37
N ILE A 235 -39.81 0.58 -26.41
CA ILE A 235 -38.84 1.00 -27.44
C ILE A 235 -37.49 1.30 -26.81
N HIS A 236 -37.45 2.19 -25.82
CA HIS A 236 -36.22 2.81 -25.33
C HIS A 236 -35.65 2.03 -24.14
N PRO A 237 -34.49 1.36 -24.29
CA PRO A 237 -33.88 0.56 -23.21
C PRO A 237 -33.53 1.42 -21.99
N GLY A 238 -33.85 0.97 -20.78
CA GLY A 238 -33.38 1.58 -19.53
C GLY A 238 -31.90 1.31 -19.26
N ALA A 239 -31.38 1.81 -18.13
CA ALA A 239 -29.94 1.73 -17.80
C ALA A 239 -29.39 0.29 -17.81
N SER A 240 -30.09 -0.67 -17.17
CA SER A 240 -29.69 -2.08 -17.16
C SER A 240 -29.67 -2.72 -18.54
N ALA A 241 -30.58 -2.34 -19.44
CA ALA A 241 -30.56 -2.84 -20.82
C ALA A 241 -29.45 -2.19 -21.65
N HIS A 242 -29.13 -0.92 -21.43
CA HIS A 242 -27.94 -0.27 -22.02
C HIS A 242 -26.65 -0.93 -21.57
N MET A 243 -26.54 -1.31 -20.30
CA MET A 243 -25.42 -2.10 -19.79
C MET A 243 -25.34 -3.47 -20.47
N MET A 244 -26.48 -4.15 -20.63
CA MET A 244 -26.52 -5.43 -21.35
C MET A 244 -26.06 -5.28 -22.80
N MET A 245 -26.47 -4.21 -23.48
CA MET A 245 -25.97 -3.91 -24.83
C MET A 245 -24.44 -3.77 -24.82
N ALA A 246 -23.88 -3.01 -23.88
CA ALA A 246 -22.42 -2.90 -23.75
C ALA A 246 -21.76 -4.24 -23.44
N TYR A 247 -22.35 -5.08 -22.57
CA TYR A 247 -21.90 -6.43 -22.26
C TYR A 247 -21.83 -7.31 -23.52
N GLU A 248 -22.90 -7.37 -24.31
CA GLU A 248 -22.94 -8.17 -25.55
C GLU A 248 -21.99 -7.62 -26.62
N ILE A 249 -21.79 -6.29 -26.69
CA ILE A 249 -20.78 -5.68 -27.56
C ILE A 249 -19.38 -6.12 -27.13
N LEU A 250 -19.03 -5.98 -25.85
CA LEU A 250 -17.71 -6.37 -25.34
C LEU A 250 -17.44 -7.86 -25.57
N LYS A 251 -18.42 -8.70 -25.27
CA LYS A 251 -18.36 -10.15 -25.50
C LYS A 251 -18.20 -10.50 -26.98
N GLY A 252 -18.97 -9.86 -27.86
CA GLY A 252 -18.87 -10.06 -29.30
C GLY A 252 -17.53 -9.59 -29.88
N LEU A 253 -16.90 -8.59 -29.26
CA LEU A 253 -15.54 -8.14 -29.57
C LEU A 253 -14.44 -9.04 -28.97
N GLY A 254 -14.79 -10.12 -28.27
CA GLY A 254 -13.83 -11.03 -27.66
C GLY A 254 -13.13 -10.47 -26.43
N ALA A 255 -13.69 -9.44 -25.78
CA ALA A 255 -13.17 -8.94 -24.52
C ALA A 255 -13.19 -10.07 -23.48
N GLY A 256 -12.02 -10.46 -22.97
CA GLY A 256 -11.89 -11.60 -22.08
C GLY A 256 -12.70 -11.40 -20.78
N GLU A 257 -13.52 -12.38 -20.43
CA GLU A 257 -14.34 -12.43 -19.20
C GLU A 257 -13.49 -12.72 -17.93
N GLY A 258 -12.17 -12.44 -17.98
CA GLY A 258 -11.21 -12.77 -16.93
C GLY A 258 -11.03 -11.67 -15.88
N PHE A 259 -11.15 -12.05 -14.62
CA PHE A 259 -10.91 -11.17 -13.48
C PHE A 259 -9.46 -10.68 -13.40
N SER A 260 -9.24 -9.55 -12.73
CA SER A 260 -7.90 -9.27 -12.21
C SER A 260 -7.74 -10.19 -11.03
N GLU A 261 -6.63 -10.90 -10.92
CA GLU A 261 -6.43 -11.78 -9.76
C GLU A 261 -5.03 -11.58 -9.22
N ILE A 262 -4.98 -11.17 -7.95
CA ILE A 262 -3.81 -11.30 -7.10
C ILE A 262 -3.89 -12.69 -6.47
N THR A 263 -2.90 -13.53 -6.74
CA THR A 263 -2.83 -14.88 -6.17
C THR A 263 -1.58 -15.01 -5.32
N ILE A 264 -1.79 -15.35 -4.05
CA ILE A 264 -0.74 -15.61 -3.07
C ILE A 264 -0.86 -17.06 -2.62
N SER A 265 0.14 -17.87 -2.94
CA SER A 265 0.32 -19.21 -2.40
C SER A 265 1.77 -19.39 -1.92
N GLU A 266 2.10 -20.56 -1.40
CA GLU A 266 3.49 -20.86 -1.01
C GLU A 266 4.44 -20.87 -2.22
N GLU A 267 3.94 -21.21 -3.41
CA GLU A 267 4.74 -21.40 -4.62
C GLU A 267 4.58 -20.25 -5.64
N GLN A 268 3.50 -19.46 -5.54
CA GLN A 268 3.12 -18.46 -6.54
C GLN A 268 2.74 -17.12 -5.89
N LYS A 269 3.28 -16.03 -6.44
CA LYS A 269 2.98 -14.64 -6.05
C LYS A 269 2.64 -13.82 -7.30
N LYS A 270 1.50 -14.12 -7.93
CA LYS A 270 1.10 -13.46 -9.18
C LYS A 270 0.38 -12.16 -8.87
N GLY A 271 0.84 -11.05 -9.44
CA GLY A 271 0.26 -9.72 -9.21
C GLY A 271 0.55 -9.13 -7.83
N ALA A 272 1.48 -9.71 -7.07
CA ALA A 272 1.88 -9.25 -5.75
C ALA A 272 3.40 -9.11 -5.65
N GLU A 273 3.85 -8.06 -4.98
CA GLU A 273 5.24 -7.77 -4.66
C GLU A 273 5.42 -7.78 -3.12
N ASN A 274 6.66 -7.91 -2.66
CA ASN A 274 7.03 -7.77 -1.24
C ASN A 274 6.17 -8.57 -0.24
N VAL A 275 5.78 -9.79 -0.64
CA VAL A 275 4.90 -10.65 0.18
C VAL A 275 5.65 -11.17 1.40
N TYR A 276 5.25 -10.69 2.58
CA TYR A 276 5.62 -11.15 3.92
C TYR A 276 4.54 -12.03 4.52
N ARG A 277 4.92 -13.08 5.25
CA ARG A 277 4.00 -14.00 5.91
C ARG A 277 4.52 -14.41 7.28
N SER A 278 3.67 -14.31 8.30
CA SER A 278 3.93 -14.79 9.66
C SER A 278 2.67 -15.41 10.27
N GLU A 279 2.75 -15.80 11.55
CA GLU A 279 1.55 -16.20 12.31
C GLU A 279 0.53 -15.06 12.45
N ARG A 280 0.97 -13.80 12.33
CA ARG A 280 0.11 -12.62 12.43
C ARG A 280 -0.69 -12.35 11.16
N GLY A 281 -0.28 -12.93 10.03
CA GLY A 281 -0.96 -12.72 8.76
C GLY A 281 -0.05 -12.64 7.55
N ILE A 282 -0.54 -11.95 6.52
CA ILE A 282 0.16 -11.69 5.25
C ILE A 282 0.17 -10.19 5.00
N ARG A 283 1.34 -9.64 4.65
CA ARG A 283 1.48 -8.28 4.10
C ARG A 283 2.03 -8.41 2.69
N LEU A 284 1.54 -7.61 1.76
CA LEU A 284 2.09 -7.52 0.41
C LEU A 284 1.89 -6.13 -0.17
N THR A 285 2.51 -5.95 -1.32
CA THR A 285 2.44 -4.74 -2.11
C THR A 285 1.80 -5.05 -3.45
N TRP A 286 0.91 -4.19 -3.90
CA TRP A 286 0.16 -4.36 -5.13
C TRP A 286 0.08 -3.06 -5.91
N LYS A 287 0.36 -3.13 -7.20
CA LYS A 287 0.13 -2.05 -8.15
C LYS A 287 -0.99 -2.45 -9.11
N PRO A 288 -2.14 -1.78 -9.10
CA PRO A 288 -3.22 -2.06 -10.03
C PRO A 288 -2.79 -1.77 -11.47
N GLU A 289 -3.07 -2.70 -12.38
CA GLU A 289 -2.90 -2.51 -13.83
C GLU A 289 -4.15 -1.91 -14.47
N ARG A 290 -5.29 -2.02 -13.78
CA ARG A 290 -6.61 -1.58 -14.22
C ARG A 290 -7.38 -1.00 -13.04
N LEU A 291 -8.50 -0.34 -13.33
CA LEU A 291 -9.49 0.05 -12.33
C LEU A 291 -10.59 -1.01 -12.21
N PRO A 292 -11.28 -1.11 -11.06
CA PRO A 292 -12.52 -1.84 -10.99
C PRO A 292 -13.52 -1.21 -11.96
N ALA A 293 -14.09 -2.04 -12.82
CA ALA A 293 -15.09 -1.55 -13.75
C ALA A 293 -16.40 -1.40 -12.98
N PHE A 294 -16.92 -0.18 -12.97
CA PHE A 294 -18.28 0.18 -12.57
C PHE A 294 -18.57 0.09 -11.07
N ALA A 295 -18.66 1.27 -10.44
CA ALA A 295 -19.05 1.42 -9.04
C ALA A 295 -20.53 1.83 -8.89
N SER A 296 -21.38 1.53 -9.88
CA SER A 296 -22.79 1.95 -9.90
C SER A 296 -23.73 0.81 -9.51
N ASP A 297 -24.82 1.14 -8.83
CA ASP A 297 -25.83 0.16 -8.38
C ASP A 297 -26.43 -0.62 -9.55
N GLU A 298 -26.50 0.01 -10.73
CA GLU A 298 -27.00 -0.59 -11.95
C GLU A 298 -26.11 -1.76 -12.42
N PHE A 299 -24.80 -1.73 -12.18
CA PHE A 299 -23.88 -2.79 -12.61
C PHE A 299 -24.04 -4.01 -11.70
N LEU A 300 -24.25 -3.78 -10.41
CA LEU A 300 -24.60 -4.85 -9.48
C LEU A 300 -25.95 -5.49 -9.82
N GLU A 301 -26.94 -4.69 -10.27
CA GLU A 301 -28.19 -5.22 -10.81
C GLU A 301 -27.97 -6.05 -12.08
N LEU A 302 -27.13 -5.59 -13.01
CA LEU A 302 -26.74 -6.37 -14.19
C LEU A 302 -26.10 -7.71 -13.79
N CYS A 303 -25.14 -7.71 -12.86
CA CYS A 303 -24.47 -8.93 -12.41
C CYS A 303 -25.44 -9.91 -11.73
N ARG A 304 -26.47 -9.41 -11.03
CA ARG A 304 -27.55 -10.27 -10.48
C ARG A 304 -28.36 -10.96 -11.58
N GLN A 305 -28.58 -10.28 -12.70
CA GLN A 305 -29.33 -10.83 -13.84
C GLN A 305 -28.45 -11.70 -14.74
N ILE A 306 -27.18 -11.33 -14.90
CA ILE A 306 -26.17 -11.96 -15.76
C ILE A 306 -24.88 -12.14 -14.94
N PRO A 307 -24.74 -13.24 -14.17
CA PRO A 307 -23.57 -13.46 -13.32
C PRO A 307 -22.22 -13.43 -14.06
N SER A 308 -22.18 -13.78 -15.34
CA SER A 308 -20.97 -13.69 -16.16
C SER A 308 -20.50 -12.25 -16.42
N ALA A 309 -21.37 -11.24 -16.26
CA ALA A 309 -21.01 -9.84 -16.42
C ALA A 309 -19.99 -9.36 -15.37
N GLU A 310 -19.90 -10.05 -14.22
CA GLU A 310 -18.89 -9.80 -13.20
C GLU A 310 -17.46 -9.87 -13.76
N GLY A 311 -17.23 -10.69 -14.79
CA GLY A 311 -15.93 -10.87 -15.45
C GLY A 311 -15.31 -9.58 -16.01
N PHE A 312 -16.13 -8.56 -16.26
CA PHE A 312 -15.66 -7.29 -16.82
C PHE A 312 -15.15 -6.28 -15.78
N GLY A 313 -15.48 -6.45 -14.50
CA GLY A 313 -15.23 -5.43 -13.49
C GLY A 313 -14.59 -5.86 -12.18
N ARG A 314 -14.53 -7.17 -11.90
CA ARG A 314 -14.04 -7.68 -10.62
C ARG A 314 -12.51 -7.78 -10.53
N GLU A 315 -12.01 -7.42 -9.35
CA GLU A 315 -10.62 -7.54 -8.95
C GLU A 315 -10.52 -8.46 -7.73
N MET A 316 -9.94 -9.63 -7.91
CA MET A 316 -9.92 -10.70 -6.92
C MET A 316 -8.59 -10.75 -6.16
N LEU A 317 -8.67 -10.95 -4.85
CA LEU A 317 -7.56 -11.31 -3.97
C LEU A 317 -7.76 -12.73 -3.48
N ARG A 318 -6.86 -13.64 -3.88
CA ARG A 318 -6.79 -15.02 -3.40
C ARG A 318 -5.55 -15.22 -2.55
N ALA A 319 -5.74 -15.69 -1.32
CA ALA A 319 -4.67 -16.02 -0.38
C ALA A 319 -4.82 -17.45 0.14
N GLU A 320 -3.91 -18.34 -0.26
CA GLU A 320 -3.90 -19.75 0.08
C GLU A 320 -3.00 -20.04 1.30
N GLY A 321 -3.21 -21.20 1.94
CA GLY A 321 -2.41 -21.67 3.08
C GLY A 321 -2.76 -21.02 4.43
N LEU A 322 -3.81 -20.20 4.48
CA LEU A 322 -4.40 -19.71 5.72
C LEU A 322 -5.23 -20.82 6.38
N LEU A 323 -5.41 -20.76 7.71
CA LEU A 323 -6.22 -21.73 8.43
C LEU A 323 -7.69 -21.55 8.03
N GLN A 324 -8.29 -22.54 7.38
CA GLN A 324 -9.61 -22.38 6.74
C GLN A 324 -10.71 -21.85 7.65
N GLY A 325 -10.73 -22.23 8.93
CA GLY A 325 -11.73 -21.79 9.90
C GLY A 325 -11.35 -20.58 10.74
N ALA A 326 -10.15 -20.04 10.59
CA ALA A 326 -9.73 -18.83 11.31
C ALA A 326 -10.19 -17.58 10.56
N VAL A 327 -10.50 -16.52 11.30
CA VAL A 327 -10.93 -15.23 10.76
C VAL A 327 -9.72 -14.32 10.57
N TYR A 328 -9.73 -13.57 9.48
CA TYR A 328 -8.71 -12.60 9.11
C TYR A 328 -9.38 -11.30 8.67
N GLU A 329 -8.81 -10.16 9.05
CA GLU A 329 -9.18 -8.85 8.52
C GLU A 329 -8.35 -8.54 7.28
N ALA A 330 -9.00 -8.31 6.14
CA ALA A 330 -8.33 -7.86 4.92
C ALA A 330 -8.45 -6.33 4.78
N ALA A 331 -7.35 -5.67 4.43
CA ALA A 331 -7.31 -4.23 4.20
C ALA A 331 -6.44 -3.86 2.99
N LEU A 332 -6.79 -2.76 2.33
CA LEU A 332 -6.06 -2.12 1.24
C LEU A 332 -5.67 -0.70 1.68
N GLY A 333 -4.41 -0.50 2.06
CA GLY A 333 -3.98 0.69 2.78
C GLY A 333 -4.80 0.87 4.06
N ASP A 334 -5.43 2.03 4.21
CA ASP A 334 -6.33 2.35 5.33
C ASP A 334 -7.77 1.83 5.16
N CYS A 335 -8.12 1.26 4.01
CA CYS A 335 -9.46 0.77 3.74
C CYS A 335 -9.61 -0.68 4.20
N ILE A 336 -10.43 -0.90 5.23
CA ILE A 336 -10.81 -2.26 5.65
C ILE A 336 -11.80 -2.83 4.62
N LEU A 337 -11.43 -3.94 4.00
CA LEU A 337 -12.27 -4.65 3.02
C LEU A 337 -13.31 -5.53 3.71
N GLY A 338 -12.98 -6.04 4.90
CA GLY A 338 -13.85 -6.87 5.72
C GLY A 338 -13.12 -7.97 6.48
N SER A 339 -13.88 -8.78 7.19
CA SER A 339 -13.39 -9.98 7.87
C SER A 339 -13.79 -11.23 7.10
N PHE A 340 -12.83 -12.11 6.84
CA PHE A 340 -12.99 -13.30 6.02
C PHE A 340 -12.33 -14.50 6.69
N THR A 341 -12.93 -15.67 6.51
CA THR A 341 -12.30 -16.93 6.88
C THR A 341 -11.12 -17.24 5.95
N GLY A 342 -10.15 -18.03 6.43
CA GLY A 342 -9.07 -18.53 5.58
C GLY A 342 -9.59 -19.32 4.37
N GLY A 343 -10.77 -19.95 4.48
CA GLY A 343 -11.46 -20.60 3.37
C GLY A 343 -11.95 -19.62 2.31
N GLU A 344 -12.63 -18.54 2.71
CA GLU A 344 -13.09 -17.48 1.79
C GLU A 344 -11.93 -16.79 1.08
N LEU A 345 -10.83 -16.52 1.79
CA LEU A 345 -9.62 -15.95 1.19
C LEU A 345 -8.95 -16.91 0.20
N ALA A 346 -9.00 -18.21 0.47
CA ALA A 346 -8.51 -19.23 -0.47
C ALA A 346 -9.43 -19.38 -1.69
N GLU A 347 -10.73 -19.11 -1.57
CA GLU A 347 -11.70 -19.06 -2.68
C GLU A 347 -11.58 -17.77 -3.51
N GLY A 348 -11.14 -16.68 -2.87
CA GLY A 348 -10.90 -15.36 -3.46
C GLY A 348 -11.98 -14.35 -3.08
N ILE A 349 -11.56 -13.16 -2.65
CA ILE A 349 -12.46 -12.05 -2.29
C ILE A 349 -12.36 -10.90 -3.29
N GLU A 350 -13.40 -10.08 -3.39
CA GLU A 350 -13.37 -8.85 -4.20
C GLU A 350 -12.60 -7.74 -3.48
N LEU A 351 -11.54 -7.23 -4.10
CA LEU A 351 -10.73 -6.13 -3.62
C LEU A 351 -11.47 -4.79 -3.66
N ALA A 352 -12.29 -4.56 -4.70
CA ALA A 352 -12.94 -3.28 -4.92
C ALA A 352 -14.27 -3.10 -4.17
N ALA A 353 -14.69 -4.06 -3.35
CA ALA A 353 -15.99 -4.04 -2.68
C ALA A 353 -16.02 -3.17 -1.40
N GLY A 354 -14.87 -2.80 -0.85
CA GLY A 354 -14.77 -2.05 0.41
C GLY A 354 -15.20 -0.58 0.27
N GLU A 355 -16.01 -0.10 1.21
CA GLU A 355 -16.34 1.33 1.30
C GLU A 355 -15.05 2.14 1.59
N GLY A 356 -14.83 3.20 0.82
CA GLY A 356 -13.60 3.99 0.90
C GLY A 356 -12.42 3.43 0.08
N ASN A 357 -12.61 2.34 -0.68
CA ASN A 357 -11.59 1.83 -1.58
C ASN A 357 -11.16 2.94 -2.57
N PRO A 358 -9.86 3.27 -2.66
CA PRO A 358 -9.36 4.38 -3.47
C PRO A 358 -9.62 4.20 -4.97
N LEU A 359 -9.56 2.97 -5.48
CA LEU A 359 -9.85 2.67 -6.88
C LEU A 359 -11.33 2.80 -7.19
N GLN A 360 -12.20 2.41 -6.25
CA GLN A 360 -13.64 2.58 -6.42
C GLN A 360 -14.06 4.06 -6.31
N ASN A 361 -13.37 4.86 -5.49
CA ASN A 361 -13.55 6.32 -5.45
C ASN A 361 -13.15 6.96 -6.78
N ALA A 362 -12.04 6.53 -7.38
CA ALA A 362 -11.62 6.97 -8.71
C ALA A 362 -12.66 6.58 -9.78
N ALA A 363 -13.15 5.34 -9.76
CA ALA A 363 -14.18 4.87 -10.68
C ALA A 363 -15.49 5.69 -10.55
N ARG A 364 -15.93 6.03 -9.33
CA ARG A 364 -17.08 6.92 -9.10
C ARG A 364 -16.84 8.34 -9.65
N ALA A 365 -15.65 8.91 -9.43
CA ALA A 365 -15.30 10.22 -9.96
C ALA A 365 -15.29 10.25 -11.50
N ILE A 366 -14.78 9.18 -12.13
CA ILE A 366 -14.81 8.98 -13.58
C ILE A 366 -16.27 8.89 -14.07
N HIS A 367 -17.10 8.06 -13.42
CA HIS A 367 -18.51 7.90 -13.74
C HIS A 367 -19.24 9.25 -13.77
N GLU A 368 -19.12 10.06 -12.71
CA GLU A 368 -19.73 11.38 -12.63
C GLU A 368 -19.29 12.35 -13.74
N LYS A 369 -18.01 12.30 -14.15
CA LYS A 369 -17.52 13.10 -15.26
C LYS A 369 -18.01 12.59 -16.61
N THR A 370 -18.09 11.28 -16.82
CA THR A 370 -18.63 10.69 -18.06
C THR A 370 -20.11 11.02 -18.24
N LYS A 371 -20.93 11.03 -17.17
CA LYS A 371 -22.33 11.50 -17.24
C LYS A 371 -22.43 12.95 -17.74
N LYS A 372 -21.57 13.84 -17.23
CA LYS A 372 -21.52 15.25 -17.70
C LYS A 372 -21.10 15.33 -19.16
N ARG A 373 -20.13 14.52 -19.57
CA ARG A 373 -19.65 14.43 -20.96
C ARG A 373 -20.75 13.94 -21.91
N GLN A 374 -21.48 12.88 -21.54
CA GLN A 374 -22.63 12.37 -22.29
C GLN A 374 -23.66 13.48 -22.55
N LYS A 375 -24.00 14.24 -21.49
CA LYS A 375 -24.98 15.33 -21.60
C LYS A 375 -24.55 16.39 -22.62
N LEU A 376 -23.26 16.76 -22.64
CA LEU A 376 -22.72 17.67 -23.65
C LEU A 376 -22.88 17.08 -25.06
N GLY A 377 -22.58 15.79 -25.24
CA GLY A 377 -22.81 15.07 -26.48
C GLY A 377 -24.27 15.14 -26.93
N ALA A 378 -25.19 14.83 -26.03
CA ALA A 378 -26.62 14.84 -26.32
C ALA A 378 -27.16 16.24 -26.68
N GLU A 379 -26.70 17.29 -25.99
CA GLU A 379 -27.02 18.68 -26.33
C GLU A 379 -26.57 19.03 -27.75
N TYR A 380 -25.37 18.60 -28.16
CA TYR A 380 -24.91 18.76 -29.54
C TYR A 380 -25.79 17.98 -30.53
N ARG A 381 -26.16 16.72 -30.23
CA ARG A 381 -27.07 15.93 -31.09
C ARG A 381 -28.44 16.55 -31.25
N SER A 382 -28.98 17.15 -30.19
CA SER A 382 -30.23 17.90 -30.24
C SER A 382 -30.12 19.15 -31.14
N ALA A 383 -28.96 19.81 -31.19
CA ALA A 383 -28.70 20.89 -32.14
C ALA A 383 -28.61 20.40 -33.60
N VAL A 384 -28.02 19.23 -33.85
CA VAL A 384 -28.02 18.58 -35.18
C VAL A 384 -29.47 18.31 -35.64
N TYR A 385 -30.30 17.75 -34.75
CA TYR A 385 -31.72 17.51 -35.04
C TYR A 385 -32.44 18.82 -35.42
N ALA A 386 -32.26 19.88 -34.63
CA ALA A 386 -32.89 21.18 -34.89
C ALA A 386 -32.44 21.81 -36.21
N ALA A 387 -31.15 21.68 -36.56
CA ALA A 387 -30.62 22.17 -37.84
C ALA A 387 -31.19 21.39 -39.04
N ALA A 388 -31.30 20.06 -38.91
CA ALA A 388 -31.92 19.22 -39.92
C ALA A 388 -33.41 19.53 -40.10
N GLU A 389 -34.16 19.73 -39.01
CA GLU A 389 -35.58 20.09 -39.04
C GLU A 389 -35.81 21.47 -39.67
N ALA A 390 -34.94 22.45 -39.35
CA ALA A 390 -35.02 23.78 -39.94
C ALA A 390 -34.72 23.78 -41.45
N GLY A 391 -33.79 22.92 -41.91
CA GLY A 391 -33.46 22.76 -43.33
C GLY A 391 -32.84 23.99 -44.01
N THR A 392 -32.34 24.97 -43.24
CA THR A 392 -31.76 26.24 -43.73
C THR A 392 -30.24 26.25 -43.63
N GLU A 393 -29.53 26.89 -44.57
CA GLU A 393 -28.07 27.02 -44.50
C GLU A 393 -27.61 27.77 -43.24
N GLU A 394 -28.39 28.74 -42.77
CA GLU A 394 -28.10 29.47 -41.54
C GLU A 394 -28.06 28.55 -40.31
N ALA A 395 -28.97 27.57 -40.22
CA ALA A 395 -29.00 26.62 -39.11
C ALA A 395 -27.79 25.67 -39.13
N TRP A 396 -27.36 25.24 -40.32
CA TRP A 396 -26.16 24.42 -40.49
C TRP A 396 -24.86 25.19 -40.27
N GLU A 397 -24.83 26.50 -40.53
CA GLU A 397 -23.69 27.36 -40.19
C GLU A 397 -23.57 27.55 -38.67
N GLN A 398 -24.69 27.81 -37.98
CA GLN A 398 -24.72 27.90 -36.50
C GLN A 398 -24.29 26.60 -35.81
N LEU A 399 -24.57 25.45 -36.43
CA LEU A 399 -24.13 24.16 -35.92
C LEU A 399 -22.60 24.05 -35.83
N LYS A 400 -21.84 24.73 -36.70
CA LYS A 400 -20.36 24.69 -36.66
C LYS A 400 -19.80 25.32 -35.38
N GLU A 401 -20.38 26.44 -34.94
CA GLU A 401 -19.99 27.07 -33.66
C GLU A 401 -20.34 26.16 -32.48
N THR A 402 -21.52 25.53 -32.53
CA THR A 402 -21.97 24.57 -31.51
C THR A 402 -21.02 23.35 -31.44
N TRP A 403 -20.56 22.85 -32.59
CA TRP A 403 -19.58 21.79 -32.71
C TRP A 403 -18.22 22.16 -32.08
N GLU A 404 -17.68 23.34 -32.39
CA GLU A 404 -16.42 23.79 -31.80
C GLU A 404 -16.52 23.95 -30.28
N GLY A 405 -17.64 24.47 -29.79
CA GLY A 405 -17.95 24.57 -28.36
C GLY A 405 -17.97 23.19 -27.69
N TRP A 406 -18.72 22.26 -28.27
CA TRP A 406 -18.80 20.88 -27.80
C TRP A 406 -17.43 20.19 -27.81
N GLN A 407 -16.68 20.28 -28.90
CA GLN A 407 -15.38 19.61 -29.06
C GLN A 407 -14.37 20.08 -28.00
N ASN A 408 -14.36 21.37 -27.68
CA ASN A 408 -13.50 21.91 -26.62
C ASN A 408 -13.91 21.42 -25.23
N ALA A 409 -15.22 21.35 -24.96
CA ALA A 409 -15.76 20.86 -23.70
C ALA A 409 -15.50 19.36 -23.51
N ASP A 410 -15.75 18.54 -24.54
CA ASP A 410 -15.46 17.10 -24.55
C ASP A 410 -13.97 16.84 -24.34
N ARG A 411 -13.09 17.52 -25.08
CA ARG A 411 -11.63 17.38 -24.94
C ARG A 411 -11.16 17.70 -23.52
N LYS A 412 -11.71 18.74 -22.90
CA LYS A 412 -11.40 19.09 -21.51
C LYS A 412 -11.84 17.98 -20.55
N MET A 413 -13.08 17.50 -20.67
CA MET A 413 -13.60 16.43 -19.83
C MET A 413 -12.81 15.14 -19.98
N ARG A 414 -12.46 14.73 -21.21
CA ARG A 414 -11.64 13.53 -21.45
C ARG A 414 -10.28 13.61 -20.78
N ARG A 415 -9.58 14.76 -20.88
CA ARG A 415 -8.31 14.95 -20.16
C ARG A 415 -8.47 14.77 -18.65
N GLU A 416 -9.50 15.39 -18.05
CA GLU A 416 -9.74 15.25 -16.61
C GLU A 416 -10.06 13.79 -16.21
N ILE A 417 -10.78 13.05 -17.06
CA ILE A 417 -11.10 11.64 -16.84
C ILE A 417 -9.85 10.75 -16.99
N GLU A 418 -9.05 10.98 -18.03
CA GLU A 418 -7.81 10.25 -18.31
C GLU A 418 -6.79 10.42 -17.16
N GLU A 419 -6.64 11.65 -16.64
CA GLU A 419 -5.73 11.90 -15.51
C GLU A 419 -6.19 11.20 -14.23
N LEU A 420 -7.50 11.18 -13.92
CA LEU A 420 -8.03 10.43 -12.78
C LEU A 420 -7.74 8.93 -12.90
N ALA A 421 -7.92 8.37 -14.11
CA ALA A 421 -7.66 6.95 -14.33
C ALA A 421 -6.18 6.60 -14.14
N LYS A 422 -5.28 7.41 -14.71
CA LYS A 422 -3.82 7.24 -14.60
C LYS A 422 -3.31 7.40 -13.19
N GLU A 423 -3.77 8.43 -12.48
CA GLU A 423 -3.35 8.67 -11.10
C GLU A 423 -3.67 7.45 -10.22
N ALA A 424 -4.87 6.90 -10.36
CA ALA A 424 -5.32 5.77 -9.57
C ALA A 424 -4.51 4.48 -9.83
N VAL A 425 -4.18 4.16 -11.08
CA VAL A 425 -3.37 2.96 -11.40
C VAL A 425 -1.85 3.16 -11.21
N SER A 426 -1.39 4.41 -11.08
CA SER A 426 0.02 4.71 -10.85
C SER A 426 0.48 4.41 -9.42
N LYS A 427 -0.47 4.39 -8.46
CA LYS A 427 -0.21 4.22 -7.04
C LYS A 427 0.08 2.76 -6.71
N THR A 428 0.97 2.57 -5.75
CA THR A 428 1.25 1.27 -5.14
C THR A 428 0.52 1.21 -3.80
N TYR A 429 -0.15 0.09 -3.53
CA TYR A 429 -0.96 -0.13 -2.34
C TYR A 429 -0.40 -1.28 -1.49
N THR A 430 -0.38 -1.11 -0.17
CA THR A 430 -0.16 -2.20 0.77
C THR A 430 -1.47 -2.96 0.97
N ILE A 431 -1.45 -4.29 0.85
CA ILE A 431 -2.54 -5.15 1.27
C ILE A 431 -2.11 -5.93 2.50
N THR A 432 -2.97 -5.96 3.53
CA THR A 432 -2.77 -6.75 4.74
C THR A 432 -3.91 -7.72 4.94
N ILE A 433 -3.60 -8.96 5.33
CA ILE A 433 -4.54 -9.99 5.77
C ILE A 433 -4.11 -10.37 7.18
N THR A 434 -4.74 -9.76 8.19
CA THR A 434 -4.34 -9.84 9.60
C THR A 434 -5.15 -10.91 10.32
N ALA A 435 -4.49 -11.83 11.01
CA ALA A 435 -5.17 -12.88 11.78
C ALA A 435 -5.88 -12.30 13.01
N GLU A 436 -7.05 -12.85 13.34
CA GLU A 436 -7.80 -12.47 14.54
C GLU A 436 -6.91 -12.53 15.81
N GLY A 437 -6.97 -11.47 16.62
CA GLY A 437 -6.16 -11.32 17.84
C GLY A 437 -4.81 -10.64 17.64
N TYR A 438 -4.42 -10.34 16.40
CA TYR A 438 -3.27 -9.50 16.07
C TYR A 438 -3.74 -8.17 15.47
N SER A 439 -2.95 -7.10 15.63
CA SER A 439 -3.19 -5.83 14.96
C SER A 439 -2.43 -5.73 13.65
N ARG A 440 -2.98 -4.98 12.69
CA ARG A 440 -2.34 -4.70 11.41
C ARG A 440 -1.01 -3.99 11.60
N GLU A 441 -0.95 -3.03 12.52
CA GLU A 441 0.26 -2.26 12.83
C GLU A 441 1.38 -3.18 13.33
N ALA A 442 1.04 -4.24 14.08
CA ALA A 442 1.99 -5.23 14.53
C ALA A 442 2.44 -6.20 13.43
N LEU A 443 1.66 -6.37 12.36
CA LEU A 443 2.02 -7.13 11.15
C LEU A 443 2.82 -6.28 10.15
N GLU A 444 2.63 -4.96 10.13
CA GLU A 444 3.39 -4.02 9.30
C GLU A 444 4.77 -3.67 9.87
N LEU A 445 4.85 -3.41 11.19
CA LEU A 445 6.03 -3.75 11.98
C LEU A 445 6.26 -5.27 11.82
N GLU A 446 7.30 -5.96 12.26
CA GLU A 446 7.53 -7.37 11.83
C GLU A 446 7.84 -7.53 10.32
N ALA A 447 6.93 -7.19 9.40
CA ALA A 447 7.18 -7.25 7.96
C ALA A 447 8.30 -6.30 7.51
N GLY A 448 8.39 -5.13 8.14
CA GLY A 448 9.39 -4.11 7.82
C GLY A 448 9.13 -3.41 6.47
N PRO A 449 10.00 -2.45 6.10
CA PRO A 449 9.88 -1.73 4.83
C PRO A 449 10.21 -2.65 3.65
N GLU A 450 9.74 -2.26 2.46
CA GLU A 450 10.06 -2.96 1.21
C GLU A 450 11.52 -2.80 0.81
N GLU A 451 12.07 -1.59 1.00
CA GLU A 451 13.45 -1.25 0.74
C GLU A 451 14.05 -0.59 1.98
N ALA A 452 15.20 -1.09 2.43
CA ALA A 452 15.93 -0.48 3.54
C ALA A 452 16.60 0.83 3.10
N PHE A 453 16.57 1.85 3.96
CA PHE A 453 17.21 3.15 3.74
C PHE A 453 18.05 3.54 4.96
N LEU A 454 19.13 2.79 5.16
CA LEU A 454 20.04 2.97 6.28
C LEU A 454 20.86 4.26 6.13
N PHE A 455 21.35 4.77 7.26
CA PHE A 455 22.49 5.70 7.20
C PHE A 455 23.76 4.96 6.77
N GLU A 456 24.74 5.70 6.27
CA GLU A 456 25.96 5.16 5.69
C GLU A 456 27.23 5.64 6.43
N ASP A 457 28.36 4.98 6.17
CA ASP A 457 29.65 5.41 6.70
C ASP A 457 30.03 6.80 6.17
N GLY A 458 30.27 7.75 7.07
CA GLY A 458 30.63 9.13 6.74
C GLY A 458 29.46 10.11 6.71
N ASP A 459 28.23 9.64 6.91
CA ASP A 459 27.08 10.53 7.01
C ASP A 459 27.16 11.47 8.23
N VAL A 460 26.59 12.66 8.05
CA VAL A 460 26.30 13.62 9.10
C VAL A 460 24.78 13.85 9.10
N VAL A 461 24.07 13.21 10.02
CA VAL A 461 22.61 13.19 10.06
C VAL A 461 22.10 14.29 10.98
N GLY A 462 21.31 15.21 10.42
CA GLY A 462 20.64 16.26 11.17
C GLY A 462 19.19 15.93 11.50
N PHE A 463 18.86 15.86 12.79
CA PHE A 463 17.48 15.67 13.29
C PHE A 463 16.79 17.02 13.50
N ILE A 464 16.05 17.49 12.52
CA ILE A 464 15.34 18.77 12.53
C ILE A 464 13.93 18.55 13.11
N GLY A 465 13.60 19.27 14.17
CA GLY A 465 12.27 19.18 14.77
C GLY A 465 12.01 20.18 15.88
N ASP A 466 10.93 19.93 16.61
CA ASP A 466 10.49 20.73 17.76
C ASP A 466 11.01 20.17 19.10
N SER A 467 10.29 20.44 20.18
CA SER A 467 10.60 20.00 21.55
C SER A 467 10.66 18.48 21.68
N ILE A 468 9.95 17.72 20.84
CA ILE A 468 9.99 16.26 20.80
C ILE A 468 11.32 15.75 20.24
N THR A 469 11.96 16.52 19.37
CA THR A 469 13.31 16.20 18.88
C THR A 469 14.39 16.73 19.81
N ARG A 470 14.22 17.93 20.37
CA ARG A 470 15.20 18.54 21.27
C ARG A 470 15.43 17.70 22.52
N ILE A 471 14.33 17.25 23.15
CA ILE A 471 14.24 16.50 24.42
C ILE A 471 15.08 17.11 25.55
N SER A 472 14.44 17.70 26.55
CA SER A 472 15.11 18.16 27.79
C SER A 472 14.38 17.71 29.06
N TYR A 473 13.44 16.79 28.91
CA TYR A 473 12.44 16.41 29.93
C TYR A 473 12.41 14.89 30.20
N SER A 474 13.18 14.10 29.44
CA SER A 474 13.24 12.63 29.51
C SER A 474 14.70 12.18 29.62
N GLY A 475 14.92 10.98 30.15
CA GLY A 475 16.26 10.39 30.34
C GLY A 475 16.86 9.74 29.09
N ILE A 476 16.09 9.63 28.00
CA ILE A 476 16.57 9.17 26.69
C ILE A 476 15.72 9.80 25.60
N SER A 477 16.36 10.18 24.50
CA SER A 477 15.71 10.72 23.29
C SER A 477 15.70 9.71 22.14
N TYR A 478 14.75 9.82 21.20
CA TYR A 478 14.76 8.92 20.03
C TYR A 478 16.06 9.06 19.20
N PRO A 479 16.66 10.26 18.97
CA PRO A 479 17.93 10.36 18.23
C PRO A 479 19.10 9.70 18.98
N GLU A 480 19.09 9.76 20.31
CA GLU A 480 20.07 9.10 21.16
C GLU A 480 19.95 7.57 21.06
N PHE A 481 18.72 7.04 21.06
CA PHE A 481 18.47 5.61 20.85
C PHE A 481 18.96 5.14 19.48
N LEU A 482 18.71 5.94 18.43
CA LEU A 482 19.25 5.69 17.09
C LEU A 482 20.78 5.70 17.09
N GLN A 483 21.40 6.69 17.76
CA GLN A 483 22.86 6.82 17.82
C GLN A 483 23.50 5.61 18.51
N GLN A 484 22.88 5.14 19.58
CA GLN A 484 23.32 3.95 20.28
C GLN A 484 23.30 2.73 19.34
N TYR A 485 22.20 2.51 18.62
CA TYR A 485 22.10 1.41 17.65
C TYR A 485 23.22 1.45 16.62
N TYR A 486 23.43 2.59 15.94
CA TYR A 486 24.41 2.66 14.86
C TYR A 486 25.85 2.52 15.35
N ILE A 487 26.19 3.09 16.52
CA ILE A 487 27.54 2.96 17.09
C ILE A 487 27.83 1.51 17.49
N THR A 488 26.88 0.82 18.12
CA THR A 488 27.08 -0.57 18.55
C THR A 488 26.99 -1.55 17.39
N ARG A 489 26.13 -1.30 16.41
CA ARG A 489 25.96 -2.15 15.22
C ARG A 489 27.10 -2.00 14.23
N TYR A 490 27.59 -0.79 14.01
CA TYR A 490 28.62 -0.49 13.01
C TYR A 490 29.84 0.19 13.65
N PRO A 491 30.59 -0.51 14.51
CA PRO A 491 31.72 0.07 15.24
C PRO A 491 32.81 0.66 14.32
N GLN A 492 32.90 0.19 13.07
CA GLN A 492 33.85 0.64 12.06
C GLN A 492 33.48 1.96 11.37
N TRP A 493 32.23 2.41 11.47
CA TRP A 493 31.76 3.60 10.77
C TRP A 493 32.19 4.91 11.43
N LYS A 494 32.05 6.00 10.67
CA LYS A 494 32.20 7.39 11.09
C LYS A 494 30.89 8.13 10.82
N LEU A 495 29.83 7.70 11.48
CA LEU A 495 28.52 8.36 11.44
C LEU A 495 28.44 9.41 12.55
N GLU A 496 28.02 10.62 12.20
CA GLU A 496 27.80 11.74 13.11
C GLU A 496 26.33 12.12 13.17
N PHE A 497 25.75 12.18 14.36
CA PHE A 497 24.41 12.71 14.56
C PHE A 497 24.48 14.13 15.11
N ARG A 498 23.51 14.95 14.71
CA ARG A 498 23.28 16.29 15.24
C ARG A 498 21.81 16.43 15.58
N ASN A 499 21.52 16.70 16.84
CA ASN A 499 20.17 17.07 17.25
C ASN A 499 19.92 18.51 16.84
N LEU A 500 19.04 18.78 15.86
CA LEU A 500 18.54 20.10 15.43
C LEU A 500 17.12 20.42 15.92
N GLY A 501 16.72 19.78 17.02
CA GLY A 501 15.48 20.07 17.72
C GLY A 501 15.49 21.45 18.36
N THR A 502 14.34 22.10 18.35
CA THR A 502 14.12 23.43 18.93
C THR A 502 13.03 23.38 20.00
N GLY A 503 12.64 24.49 20.61
CA GLY A 503 11.53 24.51 21.58
C GLY A 503 10.18 24.41 20.87
N TYR A 504 9.32 25.40 21.10
CA TYR A 504 8.02 25.53 20.40
C TYR A 504 8.23 26.03 18.97
N TYR A 505 8.65 25.15 18.06
CA TYR A 505 8.79 25.46 16.63
C TYR A 505 7.75 24.73 15.82
N THR A 506 7.27 25.42 14.79
CA THR A 506 6.62 24.83 13.62
C THR A 506 7.64 24.69 12.48
N ALA A 507 7.28 23.96 11.43
CA ALA A 507 7.99 23.90 10.15
C ALA A 507 8.22 25.29 9.55
N GLU A 508 7.30 26.24 9.76
CA GLU A 508 7.48 27.63 9.34
C GLU A 508 8.62 28.31 10.11
N ASN A 509 8.70 28.09 11.42
CA ASN A 509 9.80 28.65 12.23
C ASN A 509 11.15 28.07 11.81
N ALA A 510 11.23 26.76 11.57
CA ALA A 510 12.45 26.11 11.08
C ALA A 510 12.86 26.64 9.70
N ARG A 511 11.90 26.79 8.77
CA ARG A 511 12.13 27.42 7.46
C ARG A 511 12.72 28.82 7.61
N LYS A 512 12.13 29.66 8.47
CA LYS A 512 12.60 31.03 8.76
C LYS A 512 13.99 31.06 9.38
N LEU A 513 14.31 30.08 10.23
CA LEU A 513 15.63 29.95 10.83
C LEU A 513 16.68 29.63 9.75
N TYR A 514 16.40 28.64 8.90
CA TYR A 514 17.40 28.11 7.98
C TYR A 514 17.55 28.90 6.68
N ASN A 515 16.56 29.71 6.32
CA ASN A 515 16.69 30.66 5.21
C ASN A 515 17.15 32.06 5.65
N GLY A 516 17.41 32.26 6.95
CA GLY A 516 17.95 33.49 7.51
C GLY A 516 16.92 34.59 7.82
N GLU A 517 15.62 34.36 7.61
CA GLU A 517 14.55 35.31 7.97
C GLU A 517 14.50 35.60 9.48
N SER A 518 14.97 34.69 10.34
CA SER A 518 15.02 34.89 11.79
C SER A 518 16.06 35.93 12.24
N GLY A 519 17.04 36.24 11.38
CA GLY A 519 18.24 37.01 11.73
C GLY A 519 19.26 36.24 12.59
N ILE A 520 19.02 34.95 12.84
CA ILE A 520 19.92 34.03 13.53
C ILE A 520 20.22 32.86 12.59
N CYS A 521 21.48 32.42 12.56
CA CYS A 521 21.93 31.24 11.83
C CYS A 521 22.28 30.13 12.81
N ASP A 522 21.72 28.95 12.59
CA ASP A 522 22.08 27.73 13.29
C ASP A 522 23.30 27.09 12.61
N ALA A 523 24.47 27.22 13.25
CA ALA A 523 25.74 26.71 12.74
C ALA A 523 25.80 25.17 12.66
N SER A 524 24.96 24.46 13.42
CA SER A 524 24.93 23.00 13.39
C SER A 524 24.34 22.40 12.11
N LEU A 525 23.61 23.21 11.34
CA LEU A 525 23.08 22.83 10.03
C LEU A 525 24.19 22.69 8.98
N GLU A 526 25.32 23.34 9.16
CA GLU A 526 26.39 23.36 8.16
C GLU A 526 27.10 22.00 8.06
N GLY A 527 27.09 21.41 6.86
CA GLY A 527 27.79 20.15 6.58
C GLY A 527 27.02 18.88 6.92
N ILE A 528 25.71 18.96 7.23
CA ILE A 528 24.87 17.76 7.26
C ILE A 528 24.73 17.16 5.85
N THR A 529 24.72 15.83 5.76
CA THR A 529 24.56 15.09 4.49
C THR A 529 23.15 14.53 4.34
N LYS A 530 22.47 14.27 5.45
CA LYS A 530 21.09 13.77 5.51
C LYS A 530 20.29 14.55 6.55
N ALA A 531 18.99 14.69 6.32
CA ALA A 531 18.07 15.38 7.21
C ALA A 531 16.89 14.50 7.59
N VAL A 532 16.60 14.40 8.88
CA VAL A 532 15.36 13.82 9.42
C VAL A 532 14.49 14.99 9.88
N ILE A 533 13.27 15.12 9.36
CA ILE A 533 12.37 16.24 9.65
C ILE A 533 11.13 15.73 10.38
N MET A 534 10.92 16.19 11.62
CA MET A 534 9.74 15.85 12.42
C MET A 534 9.09 17.11 13.02
N PHE A 535 7.95 17.50 12.45
CA PHE A 535 7.08 18.59 12.92
C PHE A 535 5.61 18.18 12.79
N GLY A 536 4.70 18.93 13.39
CA GLY A 536 3.25 18.70 13.31
C GLY A 536 2.54 18.85 14.65
N MET A 537 3.23 18.63 15.78
CA MET A 537 2.62 18.76 17.11
C MET A 537 2.22 20.20 17.40
N ASN A 538 3.15 21.16 17.29
CA ASN A 538 2.86 22.57 17.54
C ASN A 538 1.89 23.15 16.50
N GLU A 539 1.99 22.73 15.25
CA GLU A 539 1.02 23.11 14.21
C GLU A 539 -0.40 22.65 14.55
N ALA A 540 -0.56 21.42 15.03
CA ALA A 540 -1.85 20.90 15.44
C ALA A 540 -2.39 21.65 16.66
N LEU A 541 -1.54 21.95 17.65
CA LEU A 541 -1.89 22.76 18.82
C LEU A 541 -2.29 24.20 18.46
N ASP A 542 -1.65 24.79 17.45
CA ASP A 542 -1.95 26.12 16.93
C ASP A 542 -3.17 26.14 15.98
N GLY A 543 -3.73 24.97 15.64
CA GLY A 543 -4.87 24.84 14.74
C GLY A 543 -4.53 25.17 13.28
N VAL A 544 -3.31 24.85 12.83
CA VAL A 544 -2.87 25.08 11.46
C VAL A 544 -3.58 24.10 10.50
N GLU A 545 -4.09 24.59 9.39
CA GLU A 545 -4.69 23.72 8.36
C GLU A 545 -3.62 22.83 7.71
N ALA A 546 -3.99 21.59 7.38
CA ALA A 546 -3.05 20.59 6.88
C ALA A 546 -2.35 21.01 5.57
N GLU A 547 -3.04 21.71 4.67
CA GLU A 547 -2.44 22.27 3.45
C GLU A 547 -1.34 23.30 3.76
N VAL A 548 -1.53 24.10 4.82
CA VAL A 548 -0.54 25.11 5.24
C VAL A 548 0.69 24.44 5.85
N TYR A 549 0.48 23.42 6.70
CA TYR A 549 1.55 22.59 7.24
C TYR A 549 2.40 21.96 6.12
N ILE A 550 1.77 21.29 5.16
CA ILE A 550 2.46 20.64 4.03
C ILE A 550 3.21 21.64 3.15
N LYS A 551 2.64 22.82 2.91
CA LYS A 551 3.33 23.90 2.19
C LYS A 551 4.60 24.35 2.91
N ASN A 552 4.56 24.46 4.25
CA ASN A 552 5.72 24.84 5.04
C ASN A 552 6.80 23.76 5.03
N ILE A 553 6.43 22.48 5.14
CA ILE A 553 7.37 21.35 5.01
C ILE A 553 8.04 21.37 3.63
N ARG A 554 7.28 21.53 2.54
CA ARG A 554 7.84 21.65 1.19
C ARG A 554 8.84 22.79 1.07
N SER A 555 8.48 23.97 1.60
CA SER A 555 9.36 25.14 1.57
C SER A 555 10.64 24.93 2.40
N LEU A 556 10.55 24.18 3.51
CA LEU A 556 11.72 23.79 4.30
C LEU A 556 12.63 22.85 3.51
N ILE A 557 12.07 21.86 2.80
CA ILE A 557 12.82 20.96 1.91
C ILE A 557 13.56 21.77 0.84
N GLU A 558 12.91 22.74 0.20
CA GLU A 558 13.55 23.61 -0.81
C GLU A 558 14.76 24.37 -0.23
N VAL A 559 14.69 24.83 1.02
CA VAL A 559 15.82 25.47 1.72
C VAL A 559 16.97 24.49 1.94
N LEU A 560 16.66 23.23 2.28
CA LEU A 560 17.67 22.17 2.44
C LEU A 560 18.29 21.75 1.09
N ASN A 561 17.50 21.67 0.03
CA ASN A 561 18.00 21.40 -1.33
C ASN A 561 18.98 22.49 -1.80
N GLN A 562 18.65 23.76 -1.55
CA GLN A 562 19.56 24.89 -1.86
C GLN A 562 20.89 24.81 -1.10
N ARG A 563 20.91 24.10 0.04
CA ARG A 563 22.10 23.81 0.84
C ARG A 563 22.79 22.50 0.45
N GLY A 564 22.34 21.83 -0.60
CA GLY A 564 22.99 20.65 -1.19
C GLY A 564 22.49 19.30 -0.67
N ILE A 565 21.36 19.26 0.04
CA ILE A 565 20.75 18.01 0.53
C ILE A 565 19.65 17.60 -0.46
N PRO A 566 19.85 16.58 -1.30
CA PRO A 566 18.85 16.16 -2.27
C PRO A 566 17.68 15.42 -1.59
N ASN A 567 16.54 15.29 -2.28
CA ASN A 567 15.31 14.74 -1.70
C ASN A 567 15.49 13.31 -1.17
N GLU A 568 16.26 12.47 -1.87
CA GLU A 568 16.54 11.10 -1.44
C GLU A 568 17.31 10.99 -0.11
N ASN A 569 17.94 12.10 0.33
CA ASN A 569 18.66 12.22 1.60
C ASN A 569 17.81 12.90 2.70
N ILE A 570 16.54 13.16 2.43
CA ILE A 570 15.58 13.71 3.39
C ILE A 570 14.62 12.60 3.82
N ILE A 571 14.48 12.44 5.13
CA ILE A 571 13.51 11.55 5.77
C ILE A 571 12.44 12.42 6.41
N LEU A 572 11.22 12.39 5.87
CA LEU A 572 10.05 13.00 6.49
C LEU A 572 9.50 12.05 7.55
N THR A 573 9.36 12.54 8.77
CA THR A 573 8.91 11.74 9.91
C THR A 573 7.60 12.31 10.44
N ALA A 574 6.54 11.50 10.45
CA ALA A 574 5.29 11.87 11.10
C ALA A 574 5.52 12.09 12.60
N SER A 575 4.90 13.12 13.17
CA SER A 575 5.03 13.43 14.60
C SER A 575 4.55 12.26 15.46
N THR A 576 5.10 12.13 16.67
CA THR A 576 4.50 11.27 17.69
C THR A 576 3.09 11.75 18.03
N PRO A 577 2.18 10.88 18.49
CA PRO A 577 0.79 11.24 18.73
C PRO A 577 0.61 12.16 19.93
N PHE A 578 -0.48 12.92 19.91
CA PHE A 578 -1.03 13.52 21.12
C PHE A 578 -1.89 12.45 21.80
N ASP A 579 -1.60 12.12 23.06
CA ASP A 579 -2.30 11.05 23.79
C ASP A 579 -3.69 11.51 24.25
N GLN A 580 -4.61 11.62 23.30
CA GLN A 580 -5.99 12.04 23.54
C GLN A 580 -6.90 10.91 24.03
N THR A 581 -6.44 9.66 24.04
CA THR A 581 -7.27 8.48 24.37
C THR A 581 -7.31 8.16 25.86
N ARG A 582 -6.46 8.80 26.66
CA ARG A 582 -6.43 8.65 28.11
C ARG A 582 -7.79 8.94 28.74
N SER A 583 -8.18 8.13 29.72
CA SER A 583 -9.41 8.38 30.48
C SER A 583 -9.47 9.77 31.14
N SER A 584 -8.32 10.34 31.53
CA SER A 584 -8.22 11.71 32.06
C SER A 584 -8.49 12.82 31.02
N ASN A 585 -8.47 12.53 29.72
CA ASN A 585 -8.82 13.46 28.66
C ASN A 585 -10.35 13.57 28.42
N TYR A 586 -11.16 12.84 29.17
CA TYR A 586 -12.63 12.90 29.06
C TYR A 586 -13.24 13.69 30.22
N LEU A 587 -14.33 14.39 29.93
CA LEU A 587 -15.23 14.97 30.92
C LEU A 587 -16.17 13.89 31.48
N GLU A 588 -16.82 14.15 32.61
CA GLU A 588 -17.77 13.21 33.24
C GLU A 588 -18.94 12.83 32.32
N ASN A 589 -19.29 13.70 31.35
CA ASN A 589 -20.33 13.47 30.35
C ASN A 589 -19.85 12.61 29.15
N GLY A 590 -18.59 12.17 29.13
CA GLY A 590 -18.00 11.39 28.04
C GLY A 590 -17.49 12.22 26.86
N GLU A 591 -17.53 13.55 26.94
CA GLU A 591 -16.98 14.44 25.93
C GLU A 591 -15.46 14.54 26.08
N GLN A 592 -14.74 14.45 24.96
CA GLN A 592 -13.30 14.53 24.90
C GLN A 592 -12.85 16.00 25.01
N LYS A 593 -11.85 16.30 25.85
CA LYS A 593 -11.39 17.67 26.11
C LYS A 593 -10.57 18.22 24.95
N ASP A 594 -9.60 17.44 24.47
CA ASP A 594 -8.69 17.81 23.39
C ASP A 594 -8.78 16.82 22.22
N THR A 595 -8.81 17.35 20.99
CA THR A 595 -8.93 16.58 19.72
C THR A 595 -7.75 16.80 18.77
N VAL A 596 -6.61 17.25 19.33
CA VAL A 596 -5.39 17.65 18.61
C VAL A 596 -4.88 16.54 17.69
N ASP A 597 -5.00 15.29 18.11
CA ASP A 597 -4.46 14.15 17.36
C ASP A 597 -5.19 13.93 16.02
N ASN A 598 -6.42 14.42 15.88
CA ASN A 598 -7.15 14.36 14.60
C ASN A 598 -6.41 15.15 13.49
N SER A 599 -5.84 16.30 13.85
CA SER A 599 -5.03 17.10 12.92
C SER A 599 -3.70 16.41 12.61
N ILE A 600 -3.06 15.78 13.62
CA ILE A 600 -1.81 15.03 13.43
C ILE A 600 -2.04 13.82 12.51
N LEU A 601 -3.18 13.13 12.62
CA LEU A 601 -3.55 12.05 11.72
C LEU A 601 -3.71 12.54 10.28
N GLU A 602 -4.34 13.71 10.07
CA GLU A 602 -4.44 14.30 8.74
C GLU A 602 -3.06 14.70 8.18
N TYR A 603 -2.20 15.31 9.01
CA TYR A 603 -0.83 15.64 8.63
C TYR A 603 -0.04 14.40 8.24
N THR A 604 -0.17 13.31 9.01
CA THR A 604 0.50 12.03 8.76
C THR A 604 0.18 11.49 7.36
N LYS A 605 -1.09 11.54 6.96
CA LYS A 605 -1.55 11.14 5.62
C LYS A 605 -0.97 12.03 4.53
N LYS A 606 -1.11 13.35 4.64
CA LYS A 606 -0.61 14.27 3.61
C LYS A 606 0.92 14.31 3.54
N LEU A 607 1.62 14.06 4.64
CA LEU A 607 3.08 14.01 4.67
C LEU A 607 3.61 12.78 3.91
N ARG A 608 2.88 11.65 4.00
CA ARG A 608 3.16 10.45 3.20
C ARG A 608 2.97 10.71 1.70
N GLU A 609 1.88 11.38 1.33
CA GLU A 609 1.62 11.82 -0.05
C GLU A 609 2.71 12.74 -0.58
N LEU A 610 3.11 13.75 0.21
CA LEU A 610 4.20 14.66 -0.12
C LEU A 610 5.52 13.91 -0.33
N SER A 611 5.81 12.91 0.50
CA SER A 611 7.02 12.12 0.37
C SER A 611 7.06 11.35 -0.96
N GLY A 612 5.93 10.76 -1.35
CA GLY A 612 5.78 10.10 -2.64
C GLY A 612 5.94 11.06 -3.83
N GLU A 613 5.39 12.27 -3.73
CA GLU A 613 5.53 13.31 -4.78
C GLU A 613 6.98 13.77 -4.95
N LEU A 614 7.69 14.00 -3.85
CA LEU A 614 9.03 14.57 -3.85
C LEU A 614 10.14 13.51 -3.99
N GLY A 615 9.84 12.23 -3.82
CA GLY A 615 10.83 11.16 -3.79
C GLY A 615 11.71 11.18 -2.53
N THR A 616 11.20 11.72 -1.41
CA THR A 616 11.87 11.64 -0.11
C THR A 616 11.62 10.28 0.54
N ARG A 617 12.38 9.95 1.60
CA ARG A 617 12.08 8.80 2.47
C ARG A 617 11.04 9.22 3.51
N TYR A 618 10.28 8.27 4.03
CA TYR A 618 9.20 8.52 4.99
C TYR A 618 9.26 7.53 6.15
N VAL A 619 9.01 8.02 7.37
CA VAL A 619 8.84 7.23 8.59
C VAL A 619 7.56 7.70 9.31
N ASP A 620 6.73 6.75 9.71
CA ASP A 620 5.53 7.01 10.51
C ASP A 620 5.79 6.70 11.99
N LEU A 621 5.89 7.71 12.85
CA LEU A 621 5.92 7.49 14.30
C LEU A 621 4.56 7.69 14.95
N HIS A 622 3.57 8.21 14.23
CA HIS A 622 2.23 8.49 14.77
C HIS A 622 1.47 7.20 15.02
N THR A 623 1.23 6.45 13.94
CA THR A 623 0.41 5.25 13.93
C THR A 623 0.91 4.15 14.87
N PRO A 624 2.21 3.73 14.83
CA PRO A 624 2.67 2.66 15.71
C PRO A 624 2.75 3.07 17.19
N LEU A 625 2.95 4.36 17.51
CA LEU A 625 2.89 4.83 18.90
C LEU A 625 1.45 4.91 19.43
N LEU A 626 0.47 5.23 18.60
CA LEU A 626 -0.95 5.10 18.99
C LEU A 626 -1.30 3.65 19.33
N TRP A 627 -0.89 2.71 18.49
CA TRP A 627 -1.05 1.27 18.77
C TRP A 627 -0.39 0.89 20.10
N ALA A 628 0.88 1.28 20.30
CA ALA A 628 1.59 0.95 21.52
C ALA A 628 0.95 1.57 22.77
N THR A 629 0.39 2.78 22.64
CA THR A 629 -0.38 3.45 23.69
C THR A 629 -1.66 2.66 24.01
N GLY A 630 -2.39 2.20 23.00
CA GLY A 630 -3.58 1.35 23.15
C GLY A 630 -3.28 0.06 23.93
N VAL A 631 -2.19 -0.63 23.60
CA VAL A 631 -1.74 -1.85 24.33
C VAL A 631 -1.51 -1.59 25.83
N LEU A 632 -0.98 -0.43 26.19
CA LEU A 632 -0.83 -0.04 27.60
C LEU A 632 -2.17 0.31 28.24
N GLN A 633 -3.04 0.99 27.50
CA GLN A 633 -4.33 1.48 27.98
C GLN A 633 -5.36 0.38 28.20
N GLU A 634 -5.27 -0.76 27.49
CA GLU A 634 -6.07 -1.96 27.77
C GLU A 634 -5.93 -2.46 29.22
N ARG A 635 -4.75 -2.25 29.82
CA ARG A 635 -4.47 -2.68 31.20
C ARG A 635 -4.77 -1.59 32.22
N ASN A 636 -4.52 -0.33 31.84
CA ASN A 636 -4.79 0.84 32.65
C ASN A 636 -5.20 1.98 31.72
N ALA A 637 -6.48 2.34 31.72
CA ALA A 637 -7.06 3.33 30.80
C ALA A 637 -6.45 4.75 30.91
N ASP A 638 -5.64 5.04 31.93
CA ASP A 638 -4.89 6.30 32.04
C ASP A 638 -3.37 6.15 31.82
N ALA A 639 -2.91 4.96 31.45
CA ALA A 639 -1.52 4.76 31.04
C ALA A 639 -1.21 5.58 29.79
N THR A 640 0.02 6.10 29.75
CA THR A 640 0.49 6.98 28.67
C THR A 640 1.95 6.71 28.35
N LEU A 641 2.35 7.00 27.11
CA LEU A 641 3.75 7.04 26.65
C LEU A 641 4.36 8.45 26.71
N THR A 642 3.61 9.45 27.14
CA THR A 642 4.09 10.82 27.34
C THR A 642 4.45 11.09 28.79
N ILE A 643 5.07 12.25 29.06
CA ILE A 643 4.98 12.87 30.38
C ILE A 643 3.52 13.29 30.62
N ASP A 644 3.16 13.74 31.83
CA ASP A 644 1.77 14.02 32.21
C ASP A 644 1.14 15.26 31.50
N ASP A 645 1.48 15.50 30.23
CA ASP A 645 1.03 16.60 29.38
C ASP A 645 0.46 16.18 28.02
N ASN A 646 0.36 14.87 27.74
CA ASN A 646 -0.17 14.26 26.50
C ASN A 646 0.62 14.58 25.21
N ILE A 647 1.74 15.29 25.30
CA ILE A 647 2.50 15.78 24.15
C ILE A 647 3.87 15.12 24.10
N HIS A 648 4.63 15.22 25.18
CA HIS A 648 6.07 14.94 25.15
C HIS A 648 6.35 13.49 25.54
N PRO A 649 6.91 12.65 24.65
CA PRO A 649 7.20 11.24 24.96
C PRO A 649 8.15 11.09 26.16
N LYS A 650 7.76 10.35 27.19
CA LYS A 650 8.72 9.97 28.25
C LYS A 650 9.70 8.90 27.71
N ALA A 651 10.59 8.40 28.56
CA ALA A 651 11.65 7.48 28.15
C ALA A 651 11.12 6.26 27.38
N GLU A 652 10.04 5.64 27.87
CA GLU A 652 9.41 4.49 27.23
C GLU A 652 8.87 4.84 25.82
N GLY A 653 8.23 5.99 25.65
CA GLY A 653 7.75 6.48 24.35
C GLY A 653 8.89 6.84 23.38
N SER A 654 9.97 7.45 23.88
CA SER A 654 11.16 7.79 23.08
C SER A 654 11.90 6.55 22.58
N ILE A 655 12.01 5.50 23.40
CA ILE A 655 12.58 4.20 23.00
C ILE A 655 11.75 3.56 21.89
N LEU A 656 10.41 3.52 22.05
CA LEU A 656 9.53 2.96 21.03
C LEU A 656 9.57 3.78 19.73
N ALA A 657 9.61 5.10 19.81
CA ALA A 657 9.80 5.98 18.65
C ALA A 657 11.10 5.63 17.90
N GLY A 658 12.22 5.50 18.61
CA GLY A 658 13.49 5.10 18.03
C GLY A 658 13.45 3.68 17.44
N ALA A 659 12.81 2.74 18.13
CA ALA A 659 12.68 1.36 17.67
C ALA A 659 11.82 1.26 16.39
N PHE A 660 10.70 1.95 16.33
CA PHE A 660 9.83 2.00 15.15
C PHE A 660 10.50 2.72 13.99
N PHE A 661 11.31 3.75 14.26
CA PHE A 661 12.14 4.40 13.25
C PHE A 661 13.14 3.42 12.64
N LEU A 662 13.92 2.71 13.46
CA LEU A 662 14.90 1.72 12.99
C LEU A 662 14.23 0.58 12.21
N HIS A 663 13.09 0.10 12.72
CA HIS A 663 12.34 -0.93 12.03
C HIS A 663 11.90 -0.48 10.63
N GLN A 664 11.36 0.73 10.51
CA GLN A 664 10.97 1.31 9.23
C GLN A 664 12.15 1.69 8.33
N GLN A 665 13.36 1.91 8.88
CA GLN A 665 14.59 1.99 8.07
C GLN A 665 15.00 0.64 7.47
N GLY A 666 14.46 -0.47 7.97
CA GLY A 666 14.78 -1.82 7.50
C GLY A 666 16.08 -2.35 8.10
N VAL A 667 16.39 -1.96 9.33
CA VAL A 667 17.60 -2.46 10.01
C VAL A 667 17.48 -3.95 10.32
N GLY A 668 18.60 -4.68 10.22
CA GLY A 668 18.68 -6.06 10.68
C GLY A 668 18.71 -6.16 12.21
N LYS A 669 18.19 -7.26 12.76
CA LYS A 669 18.17 -7.52 14.20
C LYS A 669 19.47 -8.13 14.70
N GLU A 670 20.22 -8.82 13.83
CA GLU A 670 21.37 -9.67 14.15
C GLU A 670 22.59 -8.86 14.62
N VAL A 671 22.92 -8.98 15.91
CA VAL A 671 24.21 -8.56 16.49
C VAL A 671 25.27 -9.60 16.11
N ALA A 672 24.99 -10.86 16.36
CA ALA A 672 25.78 -12.02 15.96
C ALA A 672 24.93 -13.28 16.12
N SER A 673 25.21 -14.32 15.34
CA SER A 673 24.64 -15.66 15.56
C SER A 673 25.76 -16.70 15.59
N VAL A 674 25.70 -17.59 16.58
CA VAL A 674 26.61 -18.73 16.72
C VAL A 674 25.78 -20.00 16.92
N ARG A 675 25.84 -20.90 15.93
CA ARG A 675 25.15 -22.19 15.96
C ARG A 675 26.15 -23.33 15.98
N ILE A 676 26.03 -24.18 16.98
CA ILE A 676 26.95 -25.29 17.22
C ILE A 676 26.14 -26.59 17.25
N LEU A 677 26.32 -27.43 16.23
CA LEU A 677 25.84 -28.81 16.22
C LEU A 677 26.99 -29.77 16.57
N LYS A 678 26.74 -30.68 17.51
CA LYS A 678 27.75 -31.62 17.99
C LYS A 678 28.30 -32.50 16.87
N GLY A 679 29.59 -32.35 16.59
CA GLY A 679 30.30 -33.12 15.55
C GLY A 679 30.42 -32.39 14.21
N GLU A 680 29.83 -31.20 14.10
CA GLU A 680 29.91 -30.33 12.93
C GLU A 680 30.76 -29.08 13.22
N GLU A 681 31.09 -28.34 12.17
CA GLU A 681 31.70 -27.02 12.31
C GLU A 681 30.65 -26.00 12.77
N ALA A 682 31.08 -24.99 13.54
CA ALA A 682 30.17 -23.94 13.98
C ALA A 682 29.75 -23.07 12.79
N GLN A 683 28.45 -22.78 12.70
CA GLN A 683 27.91 -21.81 11.75
C GLN A 683 27.82 -20.47 12.45
N THR A 684 28.27 -19.41 11.78
CA THR A 684 28.36 -18.09 12.39
C THR A 684 27.93 -16.99 11.42
N GLU A 685 27.23 -16.00 11.96
CA GLU A 685 26.92 -14.75 11.29
C GLU A 685 27.43 -13.58 12.13
N ASN A 686 28.06 -12.60 11.48
CA ASN A 686 28.63 -11.41 12.10
C ASN A 686 29.56 -11.66 13.31
N ALA A 687 30.24 -12.81 13.32
CA ALA A 687 31.21 -13.21 14.34
C ALA A 687 32.21 -14.21 13.80
N GLU A 688 33.36 -14.31 14.46
CA GLU A 688 34.35 -15.38 14.28
C GLU A 688 34.32 -16.33 15.48
N VAL A 689 34.25 -17.63 15.21
CA VAL A 689 34.30 -18.69 16.23
C VAL A 689 35.49 -19.61 16.00
N GLY A 690 36.28 -19.83 17.05
CA GLY A 690 37.38 -20.79 17.03
C GLY A 690 36.89 -22.23 17.18
N ARG A 691 37.83 -23.17 17.17
CA ARG A 691 37.52 -24.60 17.29
C ARG A 691 36.69 -24.89 18.55
N VAL A 692 35.55 -25.58 18.35
CA VAL A 692 34.68 -26.03 19.44
C VAL A 692 35.21 -27.32 20.08
N GLU A 693 35.42 -27.29 21.40
CA GLU A 693 35.84 -28.42 22.22
C GLU A 693 34.67 -28.92 23.09
N TRP A 694 34.33 -30.20 22.94
CA TRP A 694 33.38 -30.90 23.80
C TRP A 694 34.14 -31.75 24.83
N LYS A 695 33.80 -31.64 26.13
CA LYS A 695 34.40 -32.46 27.22
C LYS A 695 33.31 -33.06 28.10
N GLY A 696 33.56 -34.28 28.58
CA GLY A 696 32.54 -35.03 29.32
C GLY A 696 31.34 -35.42 28.45
N GLY A 697 31.54 -35.59 27.13
CA GLY A 697 30.47 -35.87 26.18
C GLY A 697 29.67 -34.63 25.81
N ASP A 698 28.70 -34.27 26.64
CA ASP A 698 27.78 -33.13 26.50
C ASP A 698 27.72 -32.26 27.77
N ASP A 699 28.58 -32.53 28.75
CA ASP A 699 28.60 -31.82 30.04
C ASP A 699 29.30 -30.45 29.95
N TYR A 700 30.17 -30.22 28.95
CA TYR A 700 30.96 -29.00 28.81
C TYR A 700 31.34 -28.72 27.36
N VAL A 701 31.09 -27.48 26.90
CA VAL A 701 31.45 -26.96 25.57
C VAL A 701 32.33 -25.73 25.74
N ARG A 702 33.37 -25.60 24.91
CA ARG A 702 34.31 -24.46 24.95
C ARG A 702 34.71 -24.02 23.55
N PHE A 703 34.75 -22.72 23.31
CA PHE A 703 35.23 -22.13 22.05
C PHE A 703 35.68 -20.69 22.29
N THR A 704 36.33 -20.09 21.29
CA THR A 704 36.57 -18.64 21.26
C THR A 704 35.54 -17.98 20.37
N TYR A 705 35.14 -16.75 20.72
CA TYR A 705 34.10 -15.98 20.04
C TYR A 705 34.53 -14.52 19.93
N GLN A 706 34.45 -13.95 18.73
CA GLN A 706 34.70 -12.53 18.48
C GLN A 706 33.53 -11.97 17.66
N PRO A 707 32.68 -11.12 18.23
CA PRO A 707 31.60 -10.48 17.48
C PRO A 707 32.10 -9.28 16.68
N HIS A 708 31.49 -9.00 15.52
CA HIS A 708 31.81 -7.78 14.75
C HIS A 708 30.92 -6.58 15.10
N SER A 709 29.87 -6.81 15.89
CA SER A 709 28.98 -5.78 16.42
C SER A 709 28.75 -5.99 17.91
N LEU A 710 28.20 -4.99 18.58
CA LEU A 710 27.81 -5.05 19.98
C LEU A 710 26.29 -5.01 20.12
N PRO A 711 25.73 -5.57 21.21
CA PRO A 711 24.32 -5.40 21.53
C PRO A 711 23.98 -3.94 21.84
N MET A 712 22.69 -3.58 21.75
CA MET A 712 22.18 -2.33 22.30
C MET A 712 22.19 -2.35 23.83
N ALA A 713 22.25 -1.16 24.46
CA ALA A 713 22.36 -1.10 25.91
C ALA A 713 21.04 -1.47 26.59
N ALA A 714 21.06 -2.48 27.46
CA ALA A 714 19.92 -2.86 28.28
C ALA A 714 19.73 -1.89 29.46
N THR A 715 19.22 -0.69 29.17
CA THR A 715 18.94 0.34 30.18
C THR A 715 17.75 -0.04 31.06
N GLY A 716 17.60 0.64 32.20
CA GLY A 716 16.47 0.42 33.10
C GLY A 716 15.13 0.82 32.45
N GLU A 717 15.18 1.83 31.59
CA GLU A 717 14.09 2.34 30.77
C GLU A 717 13.68 1.31 29.71
N LEU A 718 14.66 0.75 28.98
CA LEU A 718 14.40 -0.31 28.00
C LEU A 718 13.78 -1.55 28.66
N ALA A 719 14.26 -1.95 29.84
CA ALA A 719 13.70 -3.08 30.59
C ALA A 719 12.20 -2.90 30.95
N LYS A 720 11.70 -1.67 31.06
CA LYS A 720 10.27 -1.42 31.25
C LYS A 720 9.47 -1.60 29.96
N VAL A 721 10.05 -1.20 28.82
CA VAL A 721 9.45 -1.39 27.49
C VAL A 721 9.40 -2.88 27.15
N GLU A 722 10.46 -3.63 27.46
CA GLU A 722 10.57 -5.10 27.32
C GLU A 722 9.45 -5.89 28.01
N ALA A 723 8.78 -5.31 29.02
CA ALA A 723 7.64 -5.95 29.68
C ALA A 723 6.39 -6.04 28.79
N TYR A 724 6.36 -5.28 27.69
CA TYR A 724 5.23 -5.18 26.75
C TYR A 724 5.65 -5.46 25.31
N PHE A 725 6.86 -5.02 24.92
CA PHE A 725 7.38 -5.08 23.56
C PHE A 725 8.80 -5.64 23.57
N PRO A 726 9.09 -6.76 22.88
CA PRO A 726 10.40 -7.40 22.89
C PRO A 726 11.39 -6.68 21.95
N VAL A 727 11.72 -5.42 22.27
CA VAL A 727 12.56 -4.52 21.46
C VAL A 727 13.97 -5.11 21.22
N MET A 728 14.52 -5.83 22.19
CA MET A 728 15.82 -6.52 22.05
C MET A 728 15.75 -7.63 21.00
N ASP A 729 14.63 -8.33 20.86
CA ASP A 729 14.46 -9.34 19.82
C ASP A 729 14.21 -8.71 18.44
N TRP A 730 13.64 -7.50 18.42
CA TRP A 730 13.44 -6.72 17.20
C TRP A 730 14.73 -6.14 16.64
N LEU A 731 15.66 -5.73 17.50
CA LEU A 731 16.80 -4.89 17.07
C LEU A 731 18.16 -5.41 17.49
N SER A 732 18.26 -6.29 18.48
CA SER A 732 19.54 -6.63 19.12
C SER A 732 19.64 -8.12 19.50
N LEU A 733 19.66 -8.99 18.49
CA LEU A 733 19.77 -10.43 18.64
C LEU A 733 21.24 -10.90 18.64
N GLU A 734 21.77 -11.29 19.80
CA GLU A 734 23.06 -11.98 19.94
C GLU A 734 22.81 -13.47 20.25
N GLU A 735 22.58 -14.26 19.21
CA GLU A 735 22.10 -15.64 19.31
C GLU A 735 23.24 -16.63 19.63
N LEU A 736 23.04 -17.46 20.66
CA LEU A 736 23.81 -18.68 20.90
C LEU A 736 22.90 -19.91 20.85
N GLN A 737 23.13 -20.77 19.86
CA GLN A 737 22.44 -22.04 19.71
C GLN A 737 23.43 -23.22 19.83
N ILE A 738 23.14 -24.18 20.71
CA ILE A 738 23.96 -25.38 20.91
C ILE A 738 23.08 -26.62 20.94
N GLU A 739 23.16 -27.41 19.87
CA GLU A 739 22.46 -28.68 19.73
C GLU A 739 23.33 -29.87 20.20
N GLY A 740 22.69 -30.83 20.87
CA GLY A 740 23.34 -32.03 21.42
C GLY A 740 23.71 -31.95 22.90
N LEU A 741 23.22 -30.94 23.62
CA LEU A 741 23.19 -30.87 25.09
C LEU A 741 22.02 -31.69 25.65
N LYS A 742 22.07 -32.06 26.94
CA LYS A 742 20.93 -32.74 27.57
C LYS A 742 19.81 -31.74 27.83
N GLU A 743 18.63 -32.00 27.27
CA GLU A 743 17.51 -31.04 27.24
C GLU A 743 17.14 -30.48 28.62
N ASP A 744 17.03 -31.35 29.64
CA ASP A 744 16.58 -30.98 30.99
C ASP A 744 17.71 -30.49 31.91
N GLU A 745 18.97 -30.56 31.48
CA GLU A 745 20.11 -30.12 32.29
C GLU A 745 20.30 -28.61 32.17
N THR A 746 20.56 -27.93 33.29
CA THR A 746 20.92 -26.51 33.31
C THR A 746 22.41 -26.33 33.08
N TYR A 747 22.74 -25.47 32.13
CA TYR A 747 24.08 -25.05 31.77
C TYR A 747 24.27 -23.57 32.08
N THR A 748 25.44 -23.21 32.60
CA THR A 748 25.86 -21.81 32.71
C THR A 748 26.75 -21.45 31.54
N VAL A 749 26.40 -20.36 30.85
CA VAL A 749 27.23 -19.73 29.81
C VAL A 749 28.18 -18.75 30.50
N TYR A 750 29.47 -18.90 30.24
CA TYR A 750 30.52 -18.00 30.70
C TYR A 750 31.20 -17.33 29.50
N MET A 751 31.53 -16.06 29.64
CA MET A 751 32.43 -15.32 28.74
C MET A 751 33.61 -14.80 29.54
N ASP A 752 34.82 -15.23 29.20
CA ASP A 752 36.05 -14.93 29.96
C ASP A 752 35.91 -15.20 31.47
N LYS A 753 35.29 -16.34 31.81
CA LYS A 753 35.00 -16.79 33.19
C LYS A 753 33.94 -15.97 33.94
N VAL A 754 33.33 -14.97 33.32
CA VAL A 754 32.20 -14.23 33.89
C VAL A 754 30.91 -14.98 33.54
N PRO A 755 30.05 -15.34 34.52
CA PRO A 755 28.77 -15.98 34.24
C PRO A 755 27.83 -14.97 33.56
N VAL A 756 27.37 -15.31 32.36
CA VAL A 756 26.49 -14.47 31.53
C VAL A 756 25.03 -14.85 31.74
N GLY A 757 24.71 -16.15 31.76
CA GLY A 757 23.35 -16.64 31.96
C GLY A 757 23.28 -18.15 32.23
N ASP A 758 22.16 -18.58 32.79
CA ASP A 758 21.84 -19.99 33.03
C ASP A 758 20.66 -20.40 32.13
N TYR A 759 20.83 -21.49 31.38
CA TYR A 759 19.85 -21.98 30.40
C TYR A 759 19.75 -23.50 30.44
N THR A 760 18.60 -24.06 30.11
CA THR A 760 18.49 -25.51 29.89
C THR A 760 19.12 -25.89 28.55
N GLY A 761 19.51 -27.16 28.40
CA GLY A 761 19.96 -27.68 27.10
C GLY A 761 18.89 -27.51 26.02
N LYS A 762 17.60 -27.59 26.38
CA LYS A 762 16.49 -27.31 25.47
C LYS A 762 16.46 -25.85 25.00
N GLN A 763 16.67 -24.90 25.90
CA GLN A 763 16.73 -23.46 25.55
C GLN A 763 17.93 -23.18 24.64
N LEU A 764 19.11 -23.70 24.97
CA LEU A 764 20.30 -23.56 24.13
C LEU A 764 20.12 -24.25 22.77
N GLY A 765 19.44 -25.41 22.71
CA GLY A 765 19.14 -26.08 21.45
C GLY A 765 18.18 -25.28 20.56
N ALA A 766 17.27 -24.50 21.15
CA ALA A 766 16.37 -23.60 20.42
C ALA A 766 17.02 -22.27 20.03
N GLY A 767 18.11 -21.88 20.69
CA GLY A 767 18.76 -20.57 20.55
C GLY A 767 18.35 -19.62 21.67
N VAL A 768 19.34 -18.92 22.25
CA VAL A 768 19.11 -17.91 23.30
C VAL A 768 19.75 -16.59 22.91
N ASN A 769 19.05 -15.48 23.19
CA ASN A 769 19.58 -14.13 22.98
C ASN A 769 20.43 -13.69 24.19
N LEU A 770 21.73 -13.49 23.99
CA LEU A 770 22.68 -13.07 25.01
C LEU A 770 22.80 -11.54 25.16
N ALA A 771 22.16 -10.77 24.26
CA ALA A 771 22.32 -9.33 24.20
C ALA A 771 21.80 -8.63 25.48
N GLY A 772 20.72 -9.12 26.08
CA GLY A 772 20.14 -8.57 27.31
C GLY A 772 20.90 -8.93 28.60
N CYS A 773 21.91 -9.79 28.54
CA CYS A 773 22.62 -10.25 29.73
C CYS A 773 23.59 -9.17 30.25
N LEU A 774 23.29 -8.55 31.40
CA LEU A 774 24.07 -7.42 31.95
C LEU A 774 25.57 -7.70 32.16
N LEU A 775 25.96 -8.97 32.34
CA LEU A 775 27.36 -9.39 32.52
C LEU A 775 28.03 -9.85 31.22
N ASN A 776 27.33 -9.80 30.09
CA ASN A 776 27.92 -9.96 28.78
C ASN A 776 28.91 -8.80 28.55
N PRO A 777 30.18 -9.08 28.17
CA PRO A 777 31.16 -8.02 27.89
C PRO A 777 30.71 -7.00 26.84
N GLY A 778 29.98 -7.43 25.81
CA GLY A 778 29.42 -6.54 24.79
C GLY A 778 28.36 -5.59 25.39
N GLN A 779 27.52 -6.11 26.28
CA GLN A 779 26.53 -5.31 26.99
C GLN A 779 27.16 -4.32 27.98
N MET A 780 28.25 -4.71 28.65
CA MET A 780 29.02 -3.79 29.50
C MET A 780 29.60 -2.61 28.70
N ALA A 781 30.11 -2.89 27.49
CA ALA A 781 30.61 -1.86 26.59
C ALA A 781 29.48 -0.95 26.08
N ALA A 782 28.33 -1.53 25.71
CA ALA A 782 27.14 -0.78 25.28
C ALA A 782 26.62 0.16 26.39
N ALA A 783 26.61 -0.28 27.65
CA ALA A 783 26.23 0.56 28.79
C ALA A 783 27.22 1.73 29.04
N GLU A 784 28.52 1.52 28.78
CA GLU A 784 29.52 2.60 28.85
C GLU A 784 29.33 3.61 27.71
N ILE A 785 29.08 3.13 26.49
CA ILE A 785 28.74 3.96 25.32
C ILE A 785 27.50 4.80 25.63
N GLU A 786 26.45 4.21 26.20
CA GLU A 786 25.23 4.94 26.54
C GLU A 786 25.47 6.07 27.55
N THR A 787 26.33 5.85 28.54
CA THR A 787 26.71 6.90 29.50
C THR A 787 27.40 8.09 28.82
N LEU A 788 28.11 7.86 27.72
CA LEU A 788 28.73 8.92 26.91
C LEU A 788 27.72 9.56 25.96
N ASN A 789 26.78 8.77 25.44
CA ASN A 789 25.68 9.19 24.57
C ASN A 789 24.77 10.20 25.29
N GLN A 790 24.44 9.94 26.57
CA GLN A 790 23.69 10.88 27.42
C GLN A 790 24.41 12.23 27.58
N LYS A 791 25.75 12.23 27.71
CA LYS A 791 26.54 13.47 27.77
C LYS A 791 26.62 14.19 26.43
N TRP A 792 26.56 13.43 25.33
CA TRP A 792 26.47 13.99 23.98
C TRP A 792 25.13 14.73 23.84
N HIS A 793 24.04 14.10 24.30
CA HIS A 793 22.72 14.69 24.34
C HIS A 793 22.70 15.96 25.20
N ASP A 794 23.23 15.93 26.44
CA ASP A 794 23.34 17.09 27.32
C ASP A 794 24.06 18.27 26.64
N SER A 795 25.13 17.98 25.90
CA SER A 795 25.91 19.02 25.20
C SER A 795 25.10 19.70 24.09
N PHE A 796 24.31 18.94 23.33
CA PHE A 796 23.37 19.51 22.35
C PHE A 796 22.25 20.27 23.04
N SER A 797 21.67 19.75 24.13
CA SER A 797 20.60 20.40 24.88
C SER A 797 21.01 21.76 25.45
N GLU A 798 22.25 21.89 25.94
CA GLU A 798 22.84 23.18 26.35
C GLU A 798 22.92 24.17 25.16
N TYR A 799 23.42 23.71 24.01
CA TYR A 799 23.49 24.54 22.79
C TYR A 799 22.09 24.97 22.30
N ARG A 800 21.16 24.02 22.23
CA ARG A 800 19.78 24.28 21.79
C ARG A 800 19.06 25.27 22.68
N LYS A 801 19.38 25.30 23.97
CA LYS A 801 18.83 26.32 24.87
C LYS A 801 19.25 27.74 24.48
N VAL A 802 20.52 27.94 24.14
CA VAL A 802 21.03 29.26 23.69
C VAL A 802 20.41 29.66 22.35
N LEU A 803 20.25 28.71 21.42
CA LEU A 803 19.58 28.97 20.14
C LEU A 803 18.11 29.36 20.33
N GLU A 804 17.39 28.68 21.22
CA GLU A 804 16.02 29.04 21.61
C GLU A 804 15.97 30.47 22.16
N ASP A 805 16.86 30.81 23.11
CA ASP A 805 16.93 32.13 23.74
C ASP A 805 17.28 33.26 22.75
N ALA A 806 17.87 32.93 21.59
CA ALA A 806 18.16 33.86 20.50
C ALA A 806 17.02 34.00 19.48
N THR A 807 16.09 33.05 19.44
CA THR A 807 15.10 32.94 18.34
C THR A 807 13.65 33.04 18.78
N LEU A 808 13.32 32.73 20.04
CA LEU A 808 11.97 32.76 20.60
C LEU A 808 11.84 33.77 21.75
N GLY A 809 10.61 34.22 22.00
CA GLY A 809 10.27 35.10 23.13
C GLY A 809 10.97 36.47 23.10
N GLU A 810 11.15 37.07 24.29
CA GLU A 810 12.04 38.22 24.47
C GLU A 810 13.49 37.74 24.34
N ARG A 811 14.08 37.89 23.14
CA ARG A 811 15.43 37.42 22.82
C ARG A 811 16.43 37.86 23.90
N SER A 812 17.03 36.89 24.58
CA SER A 812 18.02 37.12 25.64
C SER A 812 19.44 36.76 25.21
N ALA A 813 19.61 36.21 24.01
CA ALA A 813 20.89 35.89 23.37
C ALA A 813 20.94 36.41 21.92
N GLY A 814 22.16 36.56 21.38
CA GLY A 814 22.42 36.98 19.99
C GLY A 814 23.22 35.94 19.19
N GLN A 815 23.56 36.28 17.93
CA GLN A 815 24.32 35.38 17.05
C GLN A 815 25.69 34.99 17.61
N GLU A 816 26.38 35.90 18.30
CA GLU A 816 27.69 35.63 18.91
C GLU A 816 27.59 34.55 20.00
N ASP A 817 26.53 34.61 20.82
CA ASP A 817 26.27 33.62 21.87
C ASP A 817 25.96 32.25 21.26
N VAL A 818 25.14 32.21 20.19
CA VAL A 818 24.82 30.98 19.45
C VAL A 818 26.08 30.35 18.86
N ASN A 819 26.94 31.15 18.22
CA ASN A 819 28.19 30.65 17.65
C ASN A 819 29.13 30.10 18.74
N ALA A 820 29.29 30.83 19.86
CA ALA A 820 30.13 30.40 20.97
C ALA A 820 29.62 29.10 21.61
N ALA A 821 28.30 28.98 21.80
CA ALA A 821 27.68 27.77 22.35
C ALA A 821 27.85 26.58 21.40
N TYR A 822 27.74 26.78 20.08
CA TYR A 822 27.95 25.72 19.10
C TYR A 822 29.39 25.20 19.10
N GLU A 823 30.40 26.07 19.13
CA GLU A 823 31.81 25.63 19.16
C GLU A 823 32.11 24.76 20.39
N ILE A 824 31.56 25.12 21.56
CA ILE A 824 31.67 24.30 22.78
C ILE A 824 30.98 22.95 22.60
N CYS A 825 29.76 22.95 22.05
CA CYS A 825 29.00 21.72 21.80
C CYS A 825 29.74 20.81 20.81
N LYS A 826 30.23 21.36 19.70
CA LYS A 826 30.97 20.65 18.67
C LYS A 826 32.23 19.99 19.23
N GLU A 827 33.07 20.73 19.96
CA GLU A 827 34.30 20.15 20.56
C GLU A 827 33.97 18.99 21.52
N ARG A 828 32.96 19.17 22.38
CA ARG A 828 32.54 18.12 23.34
C ARG A 828 31.99 16.88 22.63
N THR A 829 31.10 17.07 21.67
CA THR A 829 30.40 15.98 20.97
C THR A 829 31.34 15.22 20.04
N GLU A 830 32.28 15.88 19.36
CA GLU A 830 33.34 15.21 18.59
C GLU A 830 34.22 14.31 19.49
N LYS A 831 34.56 14.79 20.70
CA LYS A 831 35.35 14.01 21.66
C LYS A 831 34.58 12.81 22.17
N LEU A 832 33.31 13.00 22.55
CA LEU A 832 32.43 11.93 23.03
C LEU A 832 32.21 10.88 21.94
N GLY A 833 31.92 11.29 20.71
CA GLY A 833 31.79 10.39 19.56
C GLY A 833 33.03 9.53 19.34
N LYS A 834 34.22 10.14 19.35
CA LYS A 834 35.49 9.40 19.26
C LYS A 834 35.67 8.38 20.37
N GLN A 835 35.29 8.71 21.60
CA GLN A 835 35.35 7.77 22.74
C GLN A 835 34.37 6.61 22.58
N MET A 836 33.13 6.89 22.18
CA MET A 836 32.11 5.85 21.95
C MET A 836 32.54 4.86 20.87
N TYR A 837 32.99 5.33 19.70
CA TYR A 837 33.49 4.45 18.64
C TYR A 837 34.75 3.69 19.05
N GLU A 838 35.63 4.27 19.86
CA GLU A 838 36.82 3.56 20.33
C GLU A 838 36.47 2.40 21.26
N ILE A 839 35.51 2.60 22.18
CA ILE A 839 34.97 1.53 23.03
C ILE A 839 34.33 0.46 22.15
N ALA A 840 33.51 0.87 21.18
CA ALA A 840 32.81 -0.04 20.28
C ALA A 840 33.80 -0.91 19.47
N ARG A 841 34.78 -0.30 18.80
CA ARG A 841 35.83 -0.99 18.03
C ARG A 841 36.68 -1.90 18.89
N THR A 842 37.14 -1.43 20.05
CA THR A 842 38.01 -2.22 20.92
C THR A 842 37.27 -3.46 21.45
N SER A 843 35.99 -3.32 21.74
CA SER A 843 35.16 -4.42 22.25
C SER A 843 34.82 -5.43 21.15
N ALA A 844 34.44 -4.97 19.95
CA ALA A 844 34.20 -5.85 18.81
C ALA A 844 35.49 -6.55 18.31
N ALA A 845 36.66 -5.91 18.42
CA ALA A 845 37.93 -6.54 18.05
C ALA A 845 38.43 -7.58 19.09
N ARG A 846 37.75 -7.75 20.22
CA ARG A 846 38.18 -8.64 21.29
C ARG A 846 37.64 -10.06 21.08
N THR A 847 38.54 -11.03 21.12
CA THR A 847 38.17 -12.44 21.22
C THR A 847 37.90 -12.84 22.67
N TYR A 848 36.71 -13.37 22.94
CA TYR A 848 36.28 -13.90 24.23
C TYR A 848 36.41 -15.42 24.27
N LEU A 849 36.72 -15.98 25.44
CA LEU A 849 36.58 -17.41 25.68
C LEU A 849 35.17 -17.72 26.18
N VAL A 850 34.41 -18.49 25.40
CA VAL A 850 33.07 -18.94 25.76
C VAL A 850 33.14 -20.36 26.31
N GLU A 851 32.51 -20.58 27.46
CA GLU A 851 32.41 -21.88 28.12
C GLU A 851 30.97 -22.12 28.56
N VAL A 852 30.39 -23.25 28.15
CA VAL A 852 29.03 -23.66 28.51
C VAL A 852 29.15 -24.92 29.37
N ALA A 853 28.79 -24.83 30.65
CA ALA A 853 29.07 -25.88 31.62
C ALA A 853 27.81 -26.35 32.36
N GLY A 854 27.49 -27.64 32.22
CA GLY A 854 26.45 -28.33 32.97
C GLY A 854 26.88 -28.67 34.40
N THR A 855 26.05 -29.40 35.12
CA THR A 855 26.27 -29.74 36.54
C THR A 855 27.54 -30.57 36.74
N ASN A 856 27.78 -31.55 35.87
CA ASN A 856 29.00 -32.36 35.86
C ASN A 856 30.18 -31.61 35.21
N GLY A 857 29.88 -30.74 34.24
CA GLY A 857 30.85 -29.86 33.56
C GLY A 857 31.50 -28.83 34.47
N ARG A 858 30.78 -28.32 35.49
CA ARG A 858 31.35 -27.40 36.49
C ARG A 858 32.56 -27.99 37.23
N ARG A 859 32.61 -29.32 37.44
CA ARG A 859 33.80 -29.99 38.03
C ARG A 859 34.98 -30.03 37.05
N ILE A 860 34.72 -30.12 35.75
CA ILE A 860 35.72 -30.07 34.68
C ILE A 860 36.26 -28.63 34.57
N PHE A 861 35.37 -27.64 34.55
CA PHE A 861 35.66 -26.20 34.59
C PHE A 861 36.55 -25.83 35.80
N MET A 862 36.20 -26.28 37.01
CA MET A 862 37.00 -26.04 38.22
C MET A 862 38.37 -26.75 38.23
N ARG A 863 38.51 -27.89 37.53
CA ARG A 863 39.78 -28.65 37.47
C ARG A 863 40.79 -28.04 36.50
N LEU A 864 40.33 -27.40 35.42
CA LEU A 864 41.19 -26.80 34.40
C LEU A 864 41.95 -25.55 34.91
N ASP A 865 41.42 -24.84 35.91
CA ASP A 865 41.97 -23.56 36.42
C ASP A 865 42.32 -23.57 37.93
N ARG A 866 42.74 -24.73 38.45
CA ARG A 866 43.01 -24.96 39.89
C ARG A 866 43.90 -23.92 40.60
N TRP A 867 44.74 -23.19 39.85
CA TRP A 867 45.65 -22.16 40.39
C TRP A 867 45.09 -20.73 40.41
N LYS A 868 44.06 -20.42 39.61
CA LYS A 868 43.49 -19.06 39.51
C LYS A 868 42.35 -18.79 40.49
N TRP A 869 41.67 -19.82 40.96
CA TRP A 869 40.66 -19.71 42.04
C TRP A 869 41.25 -19.21 43.37
N VAL A 870 42.55 -19.43 43.59
CA VAL A 870 43.30 -18.86 44.73
C VAL A 870 43.45 -17.33 44.61
N LEU A 871 43.53 -16.78 43.39
CA LEU A 871 43.61 -15.34 43.12
C LEU A 871 42.23 -14.65 43.17
N LEU A 872 41.17 -15.32 42.68
CA LEU A 872 39.80 -14.80 42.73
C LEU A 872 39.26 -14.70 44.17
N ALA A 873 39.65 -15.62 45.07
CA ALA A 873 39.34 -15.51 46.50
C ALA A 873 40.00 -14.28 47.16
N ALA A 874 41.16 -13.83 46.65
CA ALA A 874 41.85 -12.62 47.10
C ALA A 874 41.27 -11.32 46.48
N LEU A 875 40.72 -11.38 45.26
CA LEU A 875 40.05 -10.23 44.63
C LEU A 875 38.62 -10.01 45.13
N GLY A 876 37.86 -11.07 45.42
CA GLY A 876 36.50 -10.98 45.97
C GLY A 876 36.45 -10.28 47.34
N SER A 877 37.52 -10.39 48.12
CA SER A 877 37.66 -9.70 49.41
C SER A 877 37.97 -8.20 49.25
N LEU A 878 38.56 -7.77 48.12
CA LEU A 878 38.77 -6.35 47.77
C LEU A 878 37.50 -5.70 47.19
N LEU A 879 36.74 -6.42 46.36
CA LEU A 879 35.48 -5.95 45.78
C LEU A 879 34.37 -5.76 46.82
N ALA A 880 34.25 -6.67 47.79
CA ALA A 880 33.31 -6.51 48.90
C ALA A 880 33.60 -5.26 49.76
N ALA A 881 34.88 -4.88 49.90
CA ALA A 881 35.28 -3.66 50.60
C ALA A 881 34.95 -2.38 49.81
N ALA A 882 35.04 -2.43 48.46
CA ALA A 882 34.65 -1.32 47.58
C ALA A 882 33.13 -1.11 47.54
N SER A 883 32.34 -2.19 47.48
CA SER A 883 30.87 -2.15 47.54
C SER A 883 30.37 -1.57 48.87
N ALA A 884 31.02 -1.92 49.99
CA ALA A 884 30.73 -1.35 51.30
C ALA A 884 31.04 0.16 51.37
N ALA A 885 32.11 0.62 50.70
CA ALA A 885 32.47 2.04 50.64
C ALA A 885 31.51 2.87 49.76
N ILE A 886 30.96 2.30 48.68
CA ILE A 886 29.97 2.93 47.79
C ILE A 886 28.61 3.03 48.50
N LEU A 887 28.17 1.98 49.19
CA LEU A 887 26.97 1.99 50.04
C LEU A 887 27.09 3.01 51.19
N TRP A 888 28.30 3.15 51.78
CA TRP A 888 28.56 4.15 52.81
C TRP A 888 28.54 5.60 52.26
N ARG A 889 29.00 5.84 51.03
CA ARG A 889 28.92 7.15 50.36
C ARG A 889 27.48 7.54 49.99
N ARG A 890 26.68 6.61 49.44
CA ARG A 890 25.25 6.85 49.12
C ARG A 890 24.43 7.20 50.38
N LYS A 891 24.71 6.56 51.51
CA LYS A 891 24.05 6.84 52.81
C LYS A 891 24.46 8.18 53.45
N ARG A 892 25.57 8.79 53.00
CA ARG A 892 26.08 10.08 53.51
C ARG A 892 25.56 11.27 52.69
N GLN A 893 25.23 11.07 51.42
CA GLN A 893 24.54 12.06 50.58
C GLN A 893 23.05 12.19 50.95
N SER A 894 22.37 11.10 51.31
CA SER A 894 20.96 11.14 51.73
C SER A 894 20.72 11.78 53.12
N ARG A 895 21.78 12.12 53.87
CA ARG A 895 21.72 12.81 55.17
C ARG A 895 22.13 14.29 55.13
N ARG A 896 22.39 14.83 53.94
CA ARG A 896 22.71 16.26 53.73
C ARG A 896 21.58 17.06 53.07
N ILE A 897 20.45 16.41 52.75
CA ILE A 897 19.25 17.01 52.16
C ILE A 897 18.01 16.60 53.01
N SER A 898 18.14 16.70 54.33
CA SER A 898 17.01 16.65 55.26
C SER A 898 17.06 17.86 56.18
#